data_AF-A0A518HJJ7-F1
#
_entry.id   AF-A0A518HJJ7-F1
#
_cell.length_a   1.000
_cell.length_b   1.000
_cell.length_c   1.000
_cell.angle_alpha   90.00
_cell.angle_beta   90.00
_cell.angle_gamma   90.00
#
_symmetry.space_group_name_H-M   'P 1'
#
loop_
_entity.id
_entity.type
_entity.pdbx_description
1 polymer ?
#
loop_
_entity_poly.entity_id
_entity_poly.type
_entity_poly.pdbx_seq_one_letter_code
_entity_poly.pdbx_strand_id
1 'polypeptide(L)'
;MKSPFAFASTALIVLCLCTACTPVKQTQTDDAKKRATAENVSNDSAAAYFTYRDPDPYDNDDSPHVPDFFAGMDAISRPAMKTEDTAEKDPRPSEFPDPLLDRSRDDNGSLVRAEVTVEPADLNLNERIGRNTWMAWCAGNEGFWDWLCTDSLGFIDLLKLVDSRRRAQRFAETGMINEPGMEQARSAREEEFGLWLDSPTDDRVRRWRQAYVRQTFAAIAAGKHKSQVGLQRRAPSGGYDGPPLYTGAPDAFKNEGYRYPSSYLTNQDASYGSGNQTGYAGDAPYRAGGDGQSESSEPSQRSIDDIIPPPDLYGLSSGVIGLRLFPNPYFDAAAQARWQAERFYNDDSFYNDPTLVRPYRVGMSCAFCHASFHPLEPPRDVNNPRWTNLSGNIGAQYLSMRATVGGQLTPDQFVYHLLESQPRGTIDTSLIASDNINNPNTMNAVFGLPQRAILSFYNPQERLSNESSRLPSLWKHPNPDRPGDGEDVVPPEWVQRAEELDLVDQVVHSNDNPRHVPRILLDGSDSIGTWGALARVYLNIGSYWEQWNQLHQVVIGLDDQKPFRLADCEEYSVYWNATEQRVPGLRDYFLKITPTMPLLSTAGGEARMEPISDEQEARWKRQSEREKRDVESLSAAERAKRIDVRQLARGRKAFARNCIVCHSSIQPESTAAIVKAFPTNADFDALVAKRLAVRNASQINGEFWEHDPAQWLDDPSYQAWAEAIVEEPTFWTENYLSTDYRIPVNLVKTNASRAMGTNGMTGHMWEDFASESYRELPSPGEIEFFNPYEGDEGTMQSFSPRHINPGTGKRDGGGGPGYYRVPSLMSIWATAPLLHNNSLGLYNNDPSVDGRLAAFDDAIRKLLWPEKRLQSSSYNDATPERLRRDHGLIWRTTEKSYLRVDAKRVPGFVYRLPFVKTLHQSPRLMWLRSVHPLWLPGAIFLGGALIILLVSRIESKRLVAYLIVAIAIVLAAVLWWARSYSGVQWAAPLRNVYPWLLPVLTLVAVALVLWLPLSRRVARWCGYGLVIAALVVSGLVYFKAGRLGDVNIGPIPKGTPVNLLANFNPEAELATQKDSVATLIAGLAEIESRHLKPDAADRVMKDKIAPALMAVNKCPDFVMDKGHYFPWFDSMTDEDKNALIELLKTL
;
A
#
# COMPACT_ATOMS: atom_id res chain seq x y z
N MET A 1 -4.24 -1.79 41.14
CA MET A 1 -5.18 -0.65 41.17
C MET A 1 -4.59 0.48 40.34
N LYS A 2 -5.06 0.66 39.09
CA LYS A 2 -4.67 1.83 38.27
C LYS A 2 -5.42 3.04 38.82
N SER A 3 -4.72 4.13 39.13
CA SER A 3 -5.30 5.25 39.89
C SER A 3 -6.33 6.02 39.07
N PRO A 4 -7.36 6.62 39.71
CA PRO A 4 -8.34 7.49 39.04
C PRO A 4 -7.72 8.71 38.32
N PHE A 5 -6.45 9.04 38.63
CA PHE A 5 -5.68 10.07 37.93
C PHE A 5 -5.39 9.71 36.46
N ALA A 6 -5.18 8.42 36.13
CA ALA A 6 -4.90 7.99 34.76
C ALA A 6 -6.10 8.17 33.82
N PHE A 7 -7.32 7.98 34.35
CA PHE A 7 -8.57 8.15 33.59
C PHE A 7 -8.86 9.62 33.28
N ALA A 8 -8.66 10.52 34.24
CA ALA A 8 -8.83 11.96 34.04
C ALA A 8 -7.79 12.54 33.06
N SER A 9 -6.55 12.06 33.10
CA SER A 9 -5.51 12.46 32.14
C SER A 9 -5.80 11.96 30.72
N THR A 10 -6.33 10.74 30.59
CA THR A 10 -6.72 10.18 29.28
C THR A 10 -7.89 10.94 28.68
N ALA A 11 -8.93 11.24 29.48
CA ALA A 11 -10.07 12.04 29.02
C ALA A 11 -9.68 13.46 28.60
N LEU A 12 -8.73 14.09 29.32
CA LEU A 12 -8.22 15.43 28.97
C LEU A 12 -7.38 15.42 27.69
N ILE A 13 -6.56 14.39 27.47
CA ILE A 13 -5.77 14.23 26.23
C ILE A 13 -6.71 13.99 25.05
N VAL A 14 -7.74 13.15 25.20
CA VAL A 14 -8.75 12.90 24.17
C VAL A 14 -9.59 14.15 23.86
N LEU A 15 -9.99 14.94 24.86
CA LEU A 15 -10.69 16.21 24.63
C LEU A 15 -9.81 17.30 24.01
N CYS A 16 -8.54 17.40 24.41
CA CYS A 16 -7.60 18.38 23.86
C CYS A 16 -7.24 18.08 22.40
N LEU A 17 -7.24 16.81 22.02
CA LEU A 17 -7.05 16.39 20.64
C LEU A 17 -8.11 16.91 19.69
N CYS A 18 -9.36 16.95 20.13
CA CYS A 18 -10.47 17.49 19.35
C CYS A 18 -10.42 19.04 19.18
N THR A 19 -9.40 19.74 19.71
CA THR A 19 -9.41 21.22 19.81
C THR A 19 -8.13 21.92 19.34
N ALA A 20 -7.11 21.20 18.86
CA ALA A 20 -5.78 21.75 18.61
C ALA A 20 -5.42 21.90 17.12
N CYS A 21 -6.27 22.56 16.33
CA CYS A 21 -5.96 22.92 14.94
C CYS A 21 -5.20 24.25 14.90
N THR A 22 -3.87 24.23 14.77
CA THR A 22 -3.17 25.38 14.17
C THR A 22 -2.31 24.90 12.99
N PRO A 23 -2.47 25.46 11.79
CA PRO A 23 -1.71 25.06 10.62
C PRO A 23 -0.23 25.42 10.80
N VAL A 24 0.63 24.42 10.59
CA VAL A 24 2.08 24.62 10.46
C VAL A 24 2.36 25.24 9.08
N LYS A 25 3.25 26.24 9.03
CA LYS A 25 3.73 26.85 7.79
C LYS A 25 4.56 25.83 6.97
N GLN A 26 4.15 25.60 5.73
CA GLN A 26 4.87 24.87 4.67
C GLN A 26 5.70 25.88 3.87
N THR A 27 6.97 25.63 3.54
CA THR A 27 7.48 24.47 2.79
C THR A 27 8.80 23.95 3.38
N GLN A 28 9.00 22.63 3.45
CA GLN A 28 10.35 22.07 3.48
C GLN A 28 10.60 21.35 2.18
N THR A 29 11.71 21.71 1.56
CA THR A 29 12.29 21.07 0.38
C THR A 29 12.70 19.63 0.68
N ASP A 30 12.59 18.74 -0.31
CA ASP A 30 13.08 17.37 -0.15
C ASP A 30 14.62 17.31 0.05
N ASP A 31 15.09 16.24 0.66
CA ASP A 31 16.49 16.04 1.00
C ASP A 31 17.39 16.01 -0.24
N ALA A 32 16.86 15.55 -1.38
CA ALA A 32 17.56 15.55 -2.67
C ALA A 32 17.75 16.95 -3.25
N LYS A 33 16.74 17.81 -3.16
CA LYS A 33 16.80 19.19 -3.63
C LYS A 33 17.65 20.06 -2.70
N LYS A 34 17.65 19.79 -1.40
CA LYS A 34 18.62 20.40 -0.46
C LYS A 34 20.06 20.07 -0.87
N ARG A 35 20.33 18.80 -1.19
CA ARG A 35 21.62 18.33 -1.75
C ARG A 35 21.97 19.08 -3.03
N ALA A 36 21.08 19.04 -4.02
CA ALA A 36 21.28 19.68 -5.33
C ALA A 36 21.58 21.18 -5.19
N THR A 37 20.81 21.90 -4.37
CA THR A 37 21.02 23.33 -4.11
C THR A 37 22.38 23.58 -3.46
N ALA A 38 22.78 22.76 -2.48
CA ALA A 38 24.08 22.89 -1.82
C ALA A 38 25.27 22.57 -2.75
N GLU A 39 25.05 21.73 -3.76
CA GLU A 39 26.02 21.40 -4.82
C GLU A 39 25.99 22.39 -5.99
N ASN A 40 25.10 23.39 -5.94
CA ASN A 40 24.86 24.38 -6.98
C ASN A 40 24.40 23.76 -8.32
N VAL A 41 23.53 22.76 -8.22
CA VAL A 41 22.91 22.00 -9.33
C VAL A 41 21.43 22.39 -9.42
N SER A 42 20.90 22.58 -10.64
CA SER A 42 19.47 22.87 -10.85
C SER A 42 18.59 21.65 -10.51
N ASN A 43 17.31 21.86 -10.23
CA ASN A 43 16.38 20.77 -9.93
C ASN A 43 16.29 19.77 -11.10
N ASP A 44 16.23 20.27 -12.33
CA ASP A 44 16.16 19.42 -13.53
C ASP A 44 17.45 18.61 -13.73
N SER A 45 18.60 19.24 -13.48
CA SER A 45 19.90 18.54 -13.53
C SER A 45 20.01 17.49 -12.43
N ALA A 46 19.45 17.77 -11.25
CA ALA A 46 19.38 16.84 -10.13
C ALA A 46 18.50 15.62 -10.45
N ALA A 47 17.34 15.86 -11.06
CA ALA A 47 16.44 14.82 -11.53
C ALA A 47 17.07 13.95 -12.63
N ALA A 48 17.86 14.55 -13.51
CA ALA A 48 18.60 13.83 -14.55
C ALA A 48 19.70 12.90 -14.01
N TYR A 49 20.15 13.02 -12.75
CA TYR A 49 21.00 11.99 -12.13
C TYR A 49 20.25 10.70 -11.82
N PHE A 50 18.92 10.79 -11.69
CA PHE A 50 18.05 9.66 -11.45
C PHE A 50 17.45 9.11 -12.74
N THR A 51 17.97 9.48 -13.90
CA THR A 51 17.63 8.87 -15.20
C THR A 51 18.80 8.10 -15.77
N TYR A 52 18.52 7.20 -16.71
CA TYR A 52 19.57 6.47 -17.41
C TYR A 52 20.32 7.45 -18.31
N ARG A 53 21.51 7.87 -17.88
CA ARG A 53 22.45 8.61 -18.71
C ARG A 53 23.57 7.66 -19.14
N ASP A 54 23.87 7.73 -20.42
CA ASP A 54 24.98 7.08 -21.12
C ASP A 54 26.23 6.89 -20.23
N PRO A 55 26.73 5.65 -20.08
CA PRO A 55 27.82 5.39 -19.16
C PRO A 55 29.25 5.62 -19.73
N ASP A 56 29.48 5.94 -21.02
CA ASP A 56 30.86 6.14 -21.51
C ASP A 56 31.05 7.24 -22.59
N PRO A 57 31.91 8.26 -22.34
CA PRO A 57 32.23 9.35 -23.28
C PRO A 57 33.09 8.97 -24.52
N TYR A 58 33.29 7.70 -24.85
CA TYR A 58 34.14 7.30 -25.98
C TYR A 58 33.61 6.22 -26.95
N ASP A 59 32.33 5.82 -26.87
CA ASP A 59 31.75 4.88 -27.84
C ASP A 59 30.71 5.54 -28.75
N ASN A 60 30.78 5.27 -30.06
CA ASN A 60 29.95 5.87 -31.12
C ASN A 60 28.81 4.94 -31.56
N ASP A 61 28.30 4.12 -30.65
CA ASP A 61 27.08 3.34 -30.88
C ASP A 61 25.94 3.99 -30.08
N ASP A 62 25.18 4.85 -30.75
CA ASP A 62 24.29 5.90 -30.22
C ASP A 62 23.02 5.35 -29.50
N SER A 63 23.13 4.38 -28.58
CA SER A 63 22.02 3.94 -27.74
C SER A 63 22.44 3.72 -26.28
N PRO A 64 21.79 4.36 -25.29
CA PRO A 64 22.16 4.17 -23.90
C PRO A 64 21.89 2.72 -23.48
N HIS A 65 22.93 2.05 -22.98
CA HIS A 65 22.81 0.69 -22.43
C HIS A 65 21.92 0.71 -21.19
N VAL A 66 20.65 0.33 -21.34
CA VAL A 66 19.73 0.09 -20.21
C VAL A 66 19.78 -1.40 -19.85
N PRO A 67 20.35 -1.75 -18.69
CA PRO A 67 20.53 -3.14 -18.37
C PRO A 67 19.20 -3.83 -18.05
N ASP A 68 19.14 -5.10 -18.44
CA ASP A 68 17.94 -5.91 -18.47
C ASP A 68 17.91 -6.90 -17.27
N PHE A 69 17.80 -6.33 -16.07
CA PHE A 69 17.88 -7.08 -14.80
C PHE A 69 16.78 -8.12 -14.62
N PHE A 70 15.60 -7.86 -15.19
CA PHE A 70 14.40 -8.67 -15.02
C PHE A 70 14.01 -9.43 -16.29
N ALA A 71 14.93 -9.60 -17.26
CA ALA A 71 14.69 -10.24 -18.56
C ALA A 71 13.92 -11.56 -18.45
N GLY A 72 14.20 -12.34 -17.39
CA GLY A 72 13.53 -13.63 -17.17
C GLY A 72 12.03 -13.52 -16.89
N MET A 73 11.51 -12.36 -16.50
CA MET A 73 10.07 -12.12 -16.34
C MET A 73 9.37 -12.00 -17.69
N ASP A 74 10.09 -11.60 -18.74
CA ASP A 74 9.49 -11.31 -20.04
C ASP A 74 9.29 -12.58 -20.87
N ALA A 75 9.80 -13.74 -20.42
CA ALA A 75 9.68 -15.00 -21.15
C ALA A 75 8.23 -15.49 -21.34
N ILE A 76 7.29 -14.95 -20.56
CA ILE A 76 5.88 -15.35 -20.53
C ILE A 76 5.04 -14.09 -20.60
N SER A 77 4.78 -13.63 -21.81
CA SER A 77 4.10 -12.34 -22.02
C SER A 77 2.73 -12.47 -22.66
N ARG A 78 2.55 -13.35 -23.66
CA ARG A 78 1.30 -13.49 -24.41
C ARG A 78 1.04 -14.95 -24.81
N PRO A 79 -0.22 -15.41 -24.85
CA PRO A 79 -0.57 -16.63 -25.58
C PRO A 79 -0.20 -16.48 -27.06
N ALA A 80 0.47 -17.48 -27.62
CA ALA A 80 0.84 -17.58 -29.02
C ALA A 80 0.33 -18.90 -29.59
N MET A 81 -0.42 -18.82 -30.69
CA MET A 81 -0.89 -19.98 -31.42
C MET A 81 0.17 -20.32 -32.47
N LYS A 82 0.75 -21.53 -32.43
CA LYS A 82 1.60 -21.98 -33.55
C LYS A 82 0.72 -22.18 -34.78
N THR A 83 0.92 -21.36 -35.80
CA THR A 83 0.49 -21.69 -37.17
C THR A 83 1.59 -22.55 -37.80
N GLU A 84 1.23 -23.68 -38.41
CA GLU A 84 2.20 -24.51 -39.13
C GLU A 84 2.93 -23.68 -40.20
N ASP A 85 4.25 -23.85 -40.29
CA ASP A 85 5.16 -23.19 -41.24
C ASP A 85 4.61 -23.17 -42.67
N THR A 86 3.99 -22.06 -43.06
CA THR A 86 3.89 -21.65 -44.46
C THR A 86 4.52 -20.27 -44.60
N ALA A 87 5.73 -20.26 -45.15
CA ALA A 87 6.45 -19.05 -45.52
C ALA A 87 5.59 -18.11 -46.39
N GLU A 88 5.74 -16.80 -46.15
CA GLU A 88 5.21 -15.68 -46.93
C GLU A 88 3.69 -15.62 -47.13
N LYS A 89 3.00 -15.10 -46.10
CA LYS A 89 1.89 -14.13 -46.21
C LYS A 89 1.52 -13.68 -44.81
N ASP A 90 1.51 -12.38 -44.55
CA ASP A 90 0.74 -11.83 -43.43
C ASP A 90 -0.71 -12.30 -43.61
N PRO A 91 -1.27 -13.11 -42.68
CA PRO A 91 -2.65 -13.56 -42.82
C PRO A 91 -3.57 -12.35 -42.65
N ARG A 92 -4.58 -12.25 -43.52
CA ARG A 92 -5.58 -11.18 -43.41
C ARG A 92 -6.44 -11.42 -42.16
N PRO A 93 -6.96 -10.37 -41.50
CA PRO A 93 -7.83 -10.46 -40.31
C PRO A 93 -9.07 -11.35 -40.46
N SER A 94 -9.40 -11.80 -41.66
CA SER A 94 -10.52 -12.69 -41.98
C SER A 94 -10.15 -14.19 -42.01
N GLU A 95 -8.89 -14.55 -41.74
CA GLU A 95 -8.41 -15.94 -41.72
C GLU A 95 -8.15 -16.44 -40.27
N PHE A 96 -8.64 -15.72 -39.25
CA PHE A 96 -8.54 -16.10 -37.83
C PHE A 96 -9.66 -17.06 -37.40
N PRO A 97 -9.35 -18.27 -36.92
CA PRO A 97 -10.32 -19.21 -36.33
C PRO A 97 -10.70 -18.81 -34.88
N ASP A 98 -11.83 -19.30 -34.33
CA ASP A 98 -12.44 -18.94 -33.01
C ASP A 98 -11.39 -18.62 -31.89
N PRO A 99 -11.35 -17.39 -31.34
CA PRO A 99 -10.28 -16.91 -30.48
C PRO A 99 -10.38 -17.39 -29.04
N LEU A 100 -11.50 -18.00 -28.64
CA LEU A 100 -11.60 -18.67 -27.34
C LEU A 100 -11.30 -20.16 -27.45
N LEU A 101 -11.27 -20.75 -28.65
CA LEU A 101 -11.27 -22.21 -28.72
C LEU A 101 -10.93 -22.94 -30.02
N ASP A 102 -10.60 -22.34 -31.17
CA ASP A 102 -10.73 -23.13 -32.39
C ASP A 102 -9.81 -24.35 -32.45
N ARG A 103 -10.49 -25.48 -32.45
CA ARG A 103 -10.01 -26.83 -32.62
C ARG A 103 -10.48 -27.18 -34.02
N SER A 104 -9.59 -27.13 -35.01
CA SER A 104 -9.86 -27.78 -36.28
C SER A 104 -10.29 -29.22 -35.97
N ARG A 105 -11.36 -29.72 -36.58
CA ARG A 105 -11.66 -31.15 -36.52
C ARG A 105 -10.92 -31.81 -37.65
N ASP A 106 -10.24 -32.92 -37.38
CA ASP A 106 -9.69 -33.73 -38.45
C ASP A 106 -10.83 -34.36 -39.29
N ASP A 107 -10.47 -34.98 -40.42
CA ASP A 107 -11.43 -35.62 -41.33
C ASP A 107 -12.28 -36.73 -40.67
N ASN A 108 -11.93 -37.15 -39.44
CA ASN A 108 -12.64 -38.14 -38.64
C ASN A 108 -13.53 -37.51 -37.55
N GLY A 109 -13.61 -36.19 -37.48
CA GLY A 109 -14.41 -35.45 -36.51
C GLY A 109 -13.77 -35.35 -35.12
N SER A 110 -12.49 -35.67 -34.95
CA SER A 110 -11.75 -35.52 -33.70
C SER A 110 -11.15 -34.12 -33.58
N LEU A 111 -11.13 -33.55 -32.37
CA LEU A 111 -10.60 -32.20 -32.12
C LEU A 111 -9.07 -32.20 -32.25
N VAL A 112 -8.53 -31.41 -33.16
CA VAL A 112 -7.10 -31.14 -33.31
C VAL A 112 -6.67 -30.19 -32.20
N ARG A 113 -5.59 -30.54 -31.51
CA ARG A 113 -4.98 -29.76 -30.43
C ARG A 113 -4.21 -28.60 -31.04
N ALA A 114 -4.63 -27.36 -30.80
CA ALA A 114 -3.76 -26.21 -31.02
C ALA A 114 -2.76 -26.15 -29.85
N GLU A 115 -1.46 -26.28 -30.12
CA GLU A 115 -0.43 -25.99 -29.13
C GLU A 115 -0.49 -24.48 -28.81
N VAL A 116 -1.06 -24.13 -27.66
CA VAL A 116 -1.00 -22.77 -27.12
C VAL A 116 0.38 -22.61 -26.47
N THR A 117 1.29 -21.98 -27.21
CA THR A 117 2.60 -21.58 -26.68
C THR A 117 2.50 -20.23 -25.97
N VAL A 118 3.47 -19.88 -25.14
CA VAL A 118 3.59 -18.51 -24.61
C VAL A 118 4.82 -17.87 -25.24
N GLU A 119 4.66 -16.69 -25.82
CA GLU A 119 5.75 -15.95 -26.43
C GLU A 119 6.44 -15.00 -25.43
N PRO A 120 7.77 -14.88 -25.48
CA PRO A 120 8.51 -13.84 -24.79
C PRO A 120 8.12 -12.44 -25.27
N ALA A 121 8.03 -11.47 -24.36
CA ALA A 121 7.94 -10.06 -24.73
C ALA A 121 9.33 -9.55 -25.09
N ASP A 122 9.54 -9.21 -26.35
CA ASP A 122 10.75 -8.49 -26.76
C ASP A 122 10.60 -7.01 -26.41
N LEU A 123 11.09 -6.59 -25.25
CA LEU A 123 10.98 -5.20 -24.79
C LEU A 123 12.01 -4.31 -25.46
N ASN A 124 11.57 -3.18 -26.01
CA ASN A 124 12.44 -2.10 -26.48
C ASN A 124 13.05 -1.32 -25.29
N LEU A 125 13.91 -0.35 -25.59
CA LEU A 125 14.59 0.47 -24.59
C LEU A 125 13.64 1.13 -23.58
N ASN A 126 12.61 1.84 -24.06
CA ASN A 126 11.65 2.56 -23.21
C ASN A 126 10.82 1.60 -22.36
N GLU A 127 10.40 0.48 -22.92
CA GLU A 127 9.64 -0.55 -22.21
C GLU A 127 10.49 -1.20 -21.11
N ARG A 128 11.79 -1.43 -21.33
CA ARG A 128 12.73 -1.90 -20.30
C ARG A 128 12.90 -0.88 -19.18
N ILE A 129 13.00 0.41 -19.51
CA ILE A 129 13.01 1.49 -18.51
C ILE A 129 11.72 1.44 -17.69
N GLY A 130 10.56 1.27 -18.33
CA GLY A 130 9.27 1.10 -17.69
C GLY A 130 9.26 -0.06 -16.70
N ARG A 131 9.60 -1.26 -17.16
CA ARG A 131 9.67 -2.46 -16.31
C ARG A 131 10.63 -2.28 -15.14
N ASN A 132 11.84 -1.78 -15.38
CA ASN A 132 12.82 -1.54 -14.31
C ASN A 132 12.30 -0.52 -13.29
N THR A 133 11.59 0.50 -13.77
CA THR A 133 10.95 1.50 -12.91
C THR A 133 9.86 0.83 -12.05
N TRP A 134 8.95 0.08 -12.66
CA TRP A 134 7.88 -0.61 -11.96
C TRP A 134 8.39 -1.59 -10.89
N MET A 135 9.45 -2.33 -11.22
CA MET A 135 9.98 -3.40 -10.38
C MET A 135 10.89 -2.91 -9.25
N ALA A 136 11.63 -1.81 -9.43
CA ALA A 136 12.69 -1.43 -8.48
C ALA A 136 12.72 0.05 -8.08
N TRP A 137 12.07 0.97 -8.81
CA TRP A 137 12.13 2.39 -8.49
C TRP A 137 11.37 2.68 -7.18
N CYS A 138 12.09 3.23 -6.20
CA CYS A 138 11.52 3.59 -4.89
C CYS A 138 11.22 5.09 -4.76
N ALA A 139 11.67 5.92 -5.70
CA ALA A 139 11.40 7.35 -5.73
C ALA A 139 11.69 8.10 -4.40
N GLY A 140 12.76 7.74 -3.69
CA GLY A 140 13.12 8.36 -2.42
C GLY A 140 12.22 8.00 -1.23
N ASN A 141 11.27 7.08 -1.40
CA ASN A 141 10.31 6.72 -0.35
C ASN A 141 10.94 5.94 0.82
N GLU A 142 12.19 5.50 0.71
CA GLU A 142 12.91 4.91 1.84
C GLU A 142 13.03 5.89 3.03
N GLY A 143 13.00 7.20 2.76
CA GLY A 143 12.88 8.23 3.79
C GLY A 143 11.52 8.20 4.51
N PHE A 144 10.43 8.01 3.77
CA PHE A 144 9.08 7.87 4.32
C PHE A 144 8.97 6.67 5.23
N TRP A 145 9.40 5.49 4.75
CA TRP A 145 9.28 4.26 5.52
C TRP A 145 10.20 4.25 6.75
N ASP A 146 11.40 4.84 6.68
CA ASP A 146 12.27 5.04 7.86
C ASP A 146 11.63 5.98 8.90
N TRP A 147 11.01 7.07 8.43
CA TRP A 147 10.25 7.98 9.29
C TRP A 147 9.05 7.27 9.92
N LEU A 148 8.25 6.53 9.14
CA LEU A 148 7.13 5.74 9.66
C LEU A 148 7.59 4.71 10.68
N CYS A 149 8.67 3.96 10.45
CA CYS A 149 9.20 3.02 11.44
C CYS A 149 9.47 3.69 12.80
N THR A 150 9.85 4.95 12.75
CA THR A 150 10.12 5.74 13.95
C THR A 150 8.85 6.30 14.58
N ASP A 151 7.91 6.79 13.78
CA ASP A 151 6.78 7.62 14.23
C ASP A 151 5.43 6.84 14.30
N SER A 152 5.29 5.65 13.70
CA SER A 152 4.05 4.84 13.54
C SER A 152 3.54 4.06 14.77
N LEU A 153 3.51 4.64 15.98
CA LEU A 153 3.22 3.92 17.25
C LEU A 153 4.05 2.64 17.53
N GLY A 154 4.97 2.24 16.64
CA GLY A 154 5.98 1.20 16.87
C GLY A 154 5.65 -0.16 16.28
N PHE A 155 4.68 -0.24 15.38
CA PHE A 155 4.29 -1.51 14.78
C PHE A 155 4.84 -1.78 13.37
N ILE A 156 5.29 -0.74 12.65
CA ILE A 156 5.93 -0.86 11.33
C ILE A 156 7.45 -0.93 11.49
N ASP A 157 8.11 -1.98 10.96
CA ASP A 157 9.57 -2.02 10.80
C ASP A 157 9.95 -2.87 9.57
N LEU A 158 10.14 -2.23 8.42
CA LEU A 158 10.47 -2.93 7.17
C LEU A 158 11.85 -3.58 7.19
N LEU A 159 12.79 -3.10 8.01
CA LEU A 159 14.11 -3.72 8.13
C LEU A 159 14.03 -5.05 8.87
N LYS A 160 13.14 -5.18 9.86
CA LYS A 160 12.83 -6.48 10.48
C LYS A 160 12.01 -7.38 9.56
N LEU A 161 11.18 -6.81 8.70
CA LEU A 161 10.35 -7.56 7.77
C LEU A 161 11.20 -8.40 6.79
N VAL A 162 12.33 -7.86 6.35
CA VAL A 162 13.27 -8.53 5.44
C VAL A 162 14.25 -9.48 6.15
N ASP A 163 14.03 -9.80 7.43
CA ASP A 163 14.86 -10.74 8.17
C ASP A 163 14.94 -12.10 7.45
N SER A 164 16.16 -12.45 7.06
CA SER A 164 16.47 -13.65 6.29
C SER A 164 16.12 -14.94 7.01
N ARG A 165 16.09 -14.94 8.35
CA ARG A 165 15.71 -16.12 9.15
C ARG A 165 14.28 -16.58 8.87
N ARG A 166 13.43 -15.68 8.39
CA ARG A 166 12.03 -15.96 8.02
C ARG A 166 11.84 -16.33 6.55
N ARG A 167 12.90 -16.32 5.72
CA ARG A 167 12.80 -16.51 4.26
C ARG A 167 11.96 -17.73 3.85
N ALA A 168 12.14 -18.87 4.51
CA ALA A 168 11.45 -20.12 4.19
C ALA A 168 9.95 -20.15 4.56
N GLN A 169 9.51 -19.24 5.43
CA GLN A 169 8.12 -19.13 5.91
C GLN A 169 7.45 -17.84 5.37
N ARG A 170 8.24 -16.99 4.71
CA ARG A 170 7.88 -15.63 4.31
C ARG A 170 6.59 -15.60 3.49
N PHE A 171 6.49 -16.39 2.43
CA PHE A 171 5.27 -16.46 1.62
C PHE A 171 4.08 -16.97 2.43
N ALA A 172 4.26 -18.05 3.20
CA ALA A 172 3.17 -18.67 3.97
C ALA A 172 2.59 -17.73 5.03
N GLU A 173 3.43 -16.92 5.70
CA GLU A 173 3.00 -16.05 6.80
C GLU A 173 2.51 -14.68 6.31
N THR A 174 3.20 -14.10 5.33
CA THR A 174 3.01 -12.69 4.94
C THR A 174 2.56 -12.50 3.50
N GLY A 175 2.67 -13.53 2.65
CA GLY A 175 2.45 -13.44 1.21
C GLY A 175 3.57 -12.74 0.44
N MET A 176 4.67 -12.36 1.10
CA MET A 176 5.81 -11.73 0.44
C MET A 176 6.59 -12.74 -0.40
N ILE A 177 7.05 -12.28 -1.56
CA ILE A 177 7.76 -13.12 -2.53
C ILE A 177 9.27 -12.92 -2.40
N ASN A 178 9.95 -14.06 -2.35
CA ASN A 178 11.40 -14.13 -2.37
C ASN A 178 11.95 -13.71 -3.74
N GLU A 179 12.89 -12.76 -3.76
CA GLU A 179 13.55 -12.33 -5.01
C GLU A 179 14.40 -13.48 -5.59
N PRO A 180 14.22 -13.84 -6.88
CA PRO A 180 15.08 -14.79 -7.56
C PRO A 180 16.55 -14.33 -7.58
N GLY A 181 17.50 -15.27 -7.51
CA GLY A 181 18.94 -14.95 -7.42
C GLY A 181 19.43 -14.58 -6.02
N MET A 182 18.57 -14.73 -5.00
CA MET A 182 18.88 -14.52 -3.59
C MET A 182 18.67 -15.81 -2.78
N GLU A 183 19.46 -16.01 -1.72
CA GLU A 183 19.41 -17.16 -0.81
C GLU A 183 19.37 -16.73 0.66
N GLN A 184 18.95 -17.65 1.54
CA GLN A 184 18.91 -17.40 2.97
C GLN A 184 20.32 -17.18 3.55
N ALA A 185 20.46 -16.20 4.44
CA ALA A 185 21.68 -15.96 5.21
C ALA A 185 21.99 -17.14 6.14
N ARG A 186 23.25 -17.59 6.12
CA ARG A 186 23.74 -18.66 7.02
C ARG A 186 24.08 -18.16 8.42
N SER A 187 24.42 -16.88 8.56
CA SER A 187 24.74 -16.22 9.83
C SER A 187 24.37 -14.74 9.75
N ALA A 188 24.30 -14.09 10.92
CA ALA A 188 24.36 -12.64 10.98
C ALA A 188 25.64 -12.15 10.29
N ARG A 189 25.53 -11.13 9.44
CA ARG A 189 26.65 -10.61 8.66
C ARG A 189 27.34 -9.50 9.42
N GLU A 190 28.55 -9.73 9.90
CA GLU A 190 29.32 -8.72 10.63
C GLU A 190 29.57 -7.47 9.78
N GLU A 191 29.83 -7.66 8.47
CA GLU A 191 30.04 -6.59 7.50
C GLU A 191 28.78 -5.79 7.17
N GLU A 192 27.59 -6.34 7.44
CA GLU A 192 26.30 -5.65 7.35
C GLU A 192 25.71 -5.42 8.75
N PHE A 193 26.59 -5.10 9.71
CA PHE A 193 26.25 -4.66 11.07
C PHE A 193 25.45 -5.69 11.88
N GLY A 194 25.69 -6.98 11.68
CA GLY A 194 25.04 -8.06 12.41
C GLY A 194 23.58 -8.30 12.00
N LEU A 195 23.15 -7.76 10.85
CA LEU A 195 21.82 -8.00 10.29
C LEU A 195 21.73 -9.39 9.61
N TRP A 196 20.52 -9.92 9.55
CA TRP A 196 20.18 -11.15 8.83
C TRP A 196 19.51 -10.77 7.51
N LEU A 197 20.31 -10.56 6.45
CA LEU A 197 19.83 -10.15 5.12
C LEU A 197 20.11 -11.25 4.10
N ASP A 198 19.17 -11.48 3.18
CA ASP A 198 19.33 -12.47 2.11
C ASP A 198 20.60 -12.18 1.28
N SER A 199 21.23 -13.24 0.78
CA SER A 199 22.52 -13.21 0.09
C SER A 199 22.34 -13.38 -1.41
N PRO A 200 23.08 -12.67 -2.28
CA PRO A 200 23.14 -13.03 -3.69
C PRO A 200 23.68 -14.45 -3.87
N THR A 201 23.07 -15.24 -4.76
CA THR A 201 23.56 -16.59 -5.11
C THR A 201 24.81 -16.53 -5.98
N ASP A 202 24.94 -15.51 -6.84
CA ASP A 202 26.15 -15.27 -7.65
C ASP A 202 27.26 -14.66 -6.79
N ASP A 203 28.40 -15.35 -6.71
CA ASP A 203 29.55 -14.93 -5.90
C ASP A 203 30.20 -13.63 -6.37
N ARG A 204 30.12 -13.29 -7.67
CA ARG A 204 30.59 -12.00 -8.20
C ARG A 204 29.75 -10.87 -7.62
N VAL A 205 28.43 -11.02 -7.64
CA VAL A 205 27.47 -10.06 -7.05
C VAL A 205 27.64 -9.97 -5.53
N ARG A 206 27.86 -11.11 -4.87
CA ARG A 206 28.12 -11.19 -3.42
C ARG A 206 29.37 -10.39 -3.03
N ARG A 207 30.50 -10.61 -3.71
CA ARG A 207 31.77 -9.87 -3.46
C ARG A 207 31.63 -8.39 -3.77
N TRP A 208 30.97 -8.06 -4.88
CA TRP A 208 30.69 -6.67 -5.25
C TRP A 208 29.89 -5.95 -4.16
N ARG A 209 28.80 -6.57 -3.67
CA ARG A 209 27.94 -5.99 -2.61
C ARG A 209 28.74 -5.73 -1.33
N GLN A 210 29.61 -6.66 -0.94
CA GLN A 210 30.47 -6.48 0.23
C GLN A 210 31.44 -5.31 0.06
N ALA A 211 32.03 -5.14 -1.12
CA ALA A 211 32.90 -4.01 -1.44
C ALA A 211 32.15 -2.68 -1.39
N TYR A 212 30.98 -2.60 -2.04
CA TYR A 212 30.11 -1.42 -2.03
C TYR A 212 29.71 -1.03 -0.61
N VAL A 213 29.14 -1.97 0.17
CA VAL A 213 28.71 -1.71 1.56
C VAL A 213 29.87 -1.18 2.39
N ARG A 214 31.04 -1.82 2.35
CA ARG A 214 32.21 -1.41 3.13
C ARG A 214 32.65 0.01 2.79
N GLN A 215 32.79 0.34 1.50
CA GLN A 215 33.27 1.66 1.06
C GLN A 215 32.24 2.75 1.39
N THR A 216 30.97 2.50 1.10
CA THR A 216 29.88 3.46 1.32
C THR A 216 29.71 3.78 2.80
N PHE A 217 29.66 2.79 3.68
CA PHE A 217 29.52 3.05 5.11
C PHE A 217 30.78 3.66 5.75
N ALA A 218 31.98 3.38 5.22
CA ALA A 218 33.19 4.07 5.65
C ALA A 218 33.14 5.57 5.29
N ALA A 219 32.66 5.91 4.09
CA ALA A 219 32.46 7.30 3.68
C ALA A 219 31.37 8.00 4.52
N ILE A 220 30.25 7.33 4.80
CA ILE A 220 29.17 7.85 5.65
C ILE A 220 29.67 8.08 7.08
N ALA A 221 30.41 7.14 7.66
CA ALA A 221 30.97 7.25 9.00
C ALA A 221 31.92 8.45 9.13
N ALA A 222 32.70 8.71 8.07
CA ALA A 222 33.64 9.82 7.99
C ALA A 222 32.97 11.19 7.71
N GLY A 223 31.65 11.22 7.45
CA GLY A 223 30.98 12.44 7.01
C GLY A 223 31.51 12.91 5.65
N LYS A 224 31.74 11.98 4.71
CA LYS A 224 32.34 12.23 3.38
C LYS A 224 31.56 11.58 2.25
N HIS A 225 30.31 11.18 2.48
CA HIS A 225 29.49 10.60 1.42
C HIS A 225 28.57 11.67 0.80
N LYS A 226 28.40 11.66 -0.54
CA LYS A 226 27.56 12.62 -1.28
C LYS A 226 26.12 12.71 -0.74
N SER A 227 25.56 11.59 -0.26
CA SER A 227 24.20 11.59 0.31
C SER A 227 24.05 12.38 1.61
N GLN A 228 25.15 12.84 2.24
CA GLN A 228 25.13 13.63 3.48
C GLN A 228 25.19 15.15 3.24
N VAL A 229 25.44 15.60 2.01
CA VAL A 229 25.53 17.02 1.65
C VAL A 229 24.18 17.71 1.92
N GLY A 230 24.17 18.94 2.44
CA GLY A 230 22.93 19.69 2.70
C GLY A 230 21.99 19.10 3.77
N LEU A 231 22.29 17.93 4.35
CA LEU A 231 21.46 17.29 5.37
C LEU A 231 21.84 17.74 6.78
N GLN A 232 20.81 17.91 7.62
CA GLN A 232 20.94 18.27 9.04
C GLN A 232 20.57 17.11 9.93
N ARG A 233 21.25 16.96 11.07
CA ARG A 233 20.91 15.93 12.06
C ARG A 233 19.53 16.15 12.66
N ARG A 234 18.86 15.04 13.00
CA ARG A 234 17.64 15.10 13.80
C ARG A 234 17.97 15.62 15.20
N ALA A 235 17.37 16.73 15.61
CA ALA A 235 17.44 17.24 16.97
C ALA A 235 16.55 16.40 17.92
N PRO A 236 16.82 16.41 19.24
CA PRO A 236 15.98 15.71 20.23
C PRO A 236 14.51 16.17 20.26
N SER A 237 14.19 17.32 19.67
CA SER A 237 12.84 17.83 19.45
C SER A 237 12.06 17.10 18.35
N GLY A 238 12.71 16.20 17.59
CA GLY A 238 12.11 15.42 16.52
C GLY A 238 12.27 16.01 15.11
N GLY A 239 12.69 17.28 14.98
CA GLY A 239 12.96 17.95 13.70
C GLY A 239 14.39 17.77 13.20
N TYR A 240 14.64 18.07 11.92
CA TYR A 240 15.96 18.01 11.27
C TYR A 240 16.64 19.39 11.25
N ASP A 241 16.81 20.00 12.43
CA ASP A 241 17.40 21.33 12.64
C ASP A 241 18.72 21.28 13.44
N GLY A 242 19.30 20.09 13.57
CA GLY A 242 20.57 19.86 14.25
C GLY A 242 21.80 20.24 13.40
N PRO A 243 23.03 20.05 13.92
CA PRO A 243 24.23 20.34 13.17
C PRO A 243 24.29 19.54 11.86
N PRO A 244 24.94 20.05 10.81
CA PRO A 244 25.01 19.39 9.51
C PRO A 244 25.69 18.03 9.62
N LEU A 245 25.28 17.07 8.78
CA LEU A 245 25.95 15.78 8.66
C LEU A 245 27.32 15.92 7.98
N TYR A 246 27.39 16.74 6.93
CA TYR A 246 28.61 17.05 6.19
C TYR A 246 29.17 18.42 6.60
N THR A 247 30.42 18.48 7.04
CA THR A 247 31.10 19.73 7.44
C THR A 247 32.21 20.15 6.47
N GLY A 248 32.42 19.41 5.37
CA GLY A 248 33.40 19.76 4.33
C GLY A 248 32.84 20.73 3.28
N ALA A 249 33.64 21.05 2.26
CA ALA A 249 33.19 21.87 1.12
C ALA A 249 32.35 21.02 0.14
N PRO A 250 31.13 21.44 -0.26
CA PRO A 250 30.31 20.70 -1.23
C PRO A 250 31.02 20.46 -2.57
N ASP A 251 31.95 21.36 -2.94
CA ASP A 251 32.76 21.28 -4.16
C ASP A 251 33.58 19.99 -4.29
N ALA A 252 33.83 19.27 -3.19
CA ALA A 252 34.57 18.00 -3.21
C ALA A 252 33.86 16.90 -4.03
N PHE A 253 32.55 17.03 -4.27
CA PHE A 253 31.75 16.05 -5.02
C PHE A 253 31.31 16.56 -6.40
N LYS A 254 31.68 17.79 -6.76
CA LYS A 254 31.37 18.35 -8.09
C LYS A 254 32.06 17.51 -9.16
N ASN A 255 31.27 17.02 -10.12
CA ASN A 255 31.70 16.17 -11.25
C ASN A 255 32.08 14.71 -10.90
N GLU A 256 31.82 14.23 -9.68
CA GLU A 256 32.05 12.79 -9.40
C GLU A 256 31.01 11.88 -10.06
N GLY A 257 29.82 12.43 -10.37
CA GLY A 257 28.78 11.78 -11.14
C GLY A 257 28.18 10.53 -10.48
N TYR A 258 27.24 9.90 -11.19
CA TYR A 258 26.90 8.51 -10.93
C TYR A 258 28.03 7.64 -11.51
N ARG A 259 28.58 6.72 -10.72
CA ARG A 259 29.60 5.75 -11.18
C ARG A 259 28.99 4.35 -11.23
N TYR A 260 29.13 3.70 -12.38
CA TYR A 260 28.53 2.40 -12.62
C TYR A 260 29.20 1.27 -11.78
N PRO A 261 28.42 0.26 -11.32
CA PRO A 261 28.85 -0.87 -10.49
C PRO A 261 30.22 -1.52 -10.78
N SER A 262 30.62 -1.75 -12.03
CA SER A 262 31.88 -2.45 -12.35
C SER A 262 33.13 -1.81 -11.75
N SER A 263 33.10 -0.51 -11.45
CA SER A 263 34.21 0.23 -10.82
C SER A 263 34.56 -0.20 -9.39
N TYR A 264 33.69 -0.95 -8.69
CA TYR A 264 33.94 -1.44 -7.32
C TYR A 264 34.72 -2.77 -7.27
N LEU A 265 34.93 -3.44 -8.42
CA LEU A 265 35.79 -4.60 -8.55
C LEU A 265 37.11 -4.20 -9.22
N THR A 266 38.23 -4.77 -8.79
CA THR A 266 39.54 -4.46 -9.39
C THR A 266 39.78 -5.30 -10.65
N ASN A 267 40.64 -4.86 -11.56
CA ASN A 267 41.01 -5.60 -12.79
C ASN A 267 41.59 -7.01 -12.51
N GLN A 268 42.06 -7.30 -11.28
CA GLN A 268 42.46 -8.66 -10.89
C GLN A 268 41.26 -9.60 -10.68
N ASP A 269 40.11 -9.07 -10.25
CA ASP A 269 38.88 -9.83 -10.00
C ASP A 269 38.08 -10.12 -11.28
N ALA A 270 38.24 -9.29 -12.32
CA ALA A 270 37.64 -9.47 -13.65
C ALA A 270 38.35 -10.56 -14.50
N SER A 271 39.60 -10.90 -14.16
CA SER A 271 40.44 -11.81 -14.95
C SER A 271 40.15 -13.31 -14.74
N TYR A 272 39.25 -13.68 -13.83
CA TYR A 272 38.84 -15.07 -13.59
C TYR A 272 37.68 -15.55 -14.49
N GLY A 273 37.30 -14.78 -15.51
CA GLY A 273 36.29 -15.15 -16.51
C GLY A 273 36.84 -15.82 -17.78
N SER A 274 38.16 -15.95 -17.94
CA SER A 274 38.77 -16.50 -19.17
C SER A 274 39.88 -17.52 -18.88
N GLY A 275 39.57 -18.62 -18.18
CA GLY A 275 40.57 -19.63 -17.86
C GLY A 275 40.01 -21.02 -17.55
N ASN A 276 40.08 -21.91 -18.55
CA ASN A 276 40.01 -23.37 -18.51
C ASN A 276 38.79 -24.08 -17.91
N GLN A 277 37.95 -24.55 -18.83
CA GLN A 277 37.22 -25.82 -18.71
C GLN A 277 38.13 -26.93 -18.16
N THR A 278 37.77 -27.54 -17.04
CA THR A 278 37.89 -29.00 -16.83
C THR A 278 37.20 -29.41 -15.53
N GLY A 279 36.15 -30.24 -15.68
CA GLY A 279 35.78 -31.30 -14.75
C GLY A 279 35.09 -30.94 -13.44
N TYR A 280 33.76 -31.04 -13.41
CA TYR A 280 33.06 -32.01 -12.53
C TYR A 280 31.69 -32.33 -13.15
N ALA A 281 31.59 -33.53 -13.71
CA ALA A 281 30.36 -34.15 -14.18
C ALA A 281 29.57 -34.71 -12.99
N GLY A 282 28.24 -34.63 -13.09
CA GLY A 282 27.29 -35.19 -12.12
C GLY A 282 25.85 -35.16 -12.67
N ASP A 283 25.63 -35.98 -13.69
CA ASP A 283 24.41 -36.71 -14.09
C ASP A 283 23.04 -36.00 -14.27
N ALA A 284 22.63 -35.96 -15.54
CA ALA A 284 21.26 -35.74 -16.08
C ALA A 284 20.37 -37.01 -15.89
N PRO A 285 19.06 -37.09 -16.29
CA PRO A 285 18.60 -36.88 -17.67
C PRO A 285 17.14 -36.36 -17.90
N TYR A 286 16.90 -35.57 -18.96
CA TYR A 286 16.01 -35.95 -20.07
C TYR A 286 16.15 -35.03 -21.30
N ARG A 287 16.41 -35.66 -22.45
CA ARG A 287 16.38 -35.21 -23.86
C ARG A 287 15.07 -35.74 -24.48
N ALA A 288 14.48 -35.33 -25.60
CA ALA A 288 14.69 -34.29 -26.62
C ALA A 288 13.50 -34.37 -27.61
N GLY A 289 13.28 -33.32 -28.43
CA GLY A 289 12.68 -33.43 -29.76
C GLY A 289 11.95 -32.18 -30.23
N GLY A 290 12.49 -31.47 -31.22
CA GLY A 290 11.81 -30.40 -31.97
C GLY A 290 12.68 -29.18 -32.21
N ASP A 291 13.31 -29.12 -33.38
CA ASP A 291 14.42 -28.24 -33.71
C ASP A 291 13.95 -26.81 -34.08
N GLY A 292 14.69 -25.79 -33.61
CA GLY A 292 14.47 -24.39 -34.00
C GLY A 292 14.16 -23.42 -32.85
N GLN A 293 14.93 -23.42 -31.76
CA GLN A 293 14.89 -22.33 -30.78
C GLN A 293 16.26 -21.67 -30.68
N SER A 294 16.29 -20.35 -30.87
CA SER A 294 17.41 -19.51 -30.47
C SER A 294 17.62 -19.70 -28.96
N GLU A 295 18.64 -20.47 -28.60
CA GLU A 295 19.11 -20.62 -27.24
C GLU A 295 19.34 -19.24 -26.63
N SER A 296 18.45 -18.85 -25.70
CA SER A 296 18.69 -17.77 -24.76
C SER A 296 19.98 -18.10 -24.01
N SER A 297 20.96 -17.20 -24.10
CA SER A 297 22.28 -17.31 -23.48
C SER A 297 22.22 -17.84 -22.04
N GLU A 298 23.07 -18.83 -21.74
CA GLU A 298 23.25 -19.37 -20.39
C GLU A 298 23.55 -18.25 -19.37
N PRO A 299 23.16 -18.39 -18.08
CA PRO A 299 23.44 -17.43 -17.00
C PRO A 299 24.92 -17.08 -16.80
N SER A 300 25.85 -17.84 -17.40
CA SER A 300 27.29 -17.73 -17.22
C SER A 300 27.97 -16.65 -18.08
N GLN A 301 27.26 -15.99 -19.01
CA GLN A 301 27.86 -15.04 -19.97
C GLN A 301 27.47 -13.56 -19.79
N ARG A 302 26.47 -13.21 -18.98
CA ARG A 302 26.08 -11.80 -18.76
C ARG A 302 27.13 -11.05 -17.92
N SER A 303 27.40 -9.79 -18.28
CA SER A 303 28.31 -8.93 -17.53
C SER A 303 27.71 -8.63 -16.15
N ILE A 304 28.55 -8.32 -15.15
CA ILE A 304 28.04 -7.92 -13.82
C ILE A 304 27.17 -6.66 -13.91
N ASP A 305 27.45 -5.82 -14.90
CA ASP A 305 26.76 -4.58 -15.15
C ASP A 305 25.32 -4.81 -15.67
N ASP A 306 25.06 -5.97 -16.27
CA ASP A 306 23.73 -6.40 -16.72
C ASP A 306 22.87 -7.05 -15.64
N ILE A 307 23.48 -7.40 -14.50
CA ILE A 307 22.85 -8.20 -13.45
C ILE A 307 22.58 -7.35 -12.20
N ILE A 308 23.36 -6.28 -11.97
CA ILE A 308 23.26 -5.46 -10.75
C ILE A 308 22.57 -4.14 -11.05
N PRO A 309 21.37 -3.89 -10.48
CA PRO A 309 20.76 -2.57 -10.53
C PRO A 309 21.67 -1.52 -9.88
N PRO A 310 21.86 -0.36 -10.53
CA PRO A 310 22.43 0.84 -9.94
C PRO A 310 21.99 1.08 -8.48
N PRO A 311 22.84 0.89 -7.46
CA PRO A 311 22.40 0.90 -6.06
C PRO A 311 21.99 2.29 -5.58
N ASP A 312 22.58 3.35 -6.14
CA ASP A 312 22.21 4.73 -5.81
C ASP A 312 20.84 5.13 -6.40
N LEU A 313 20.35 4.39 -7.41
CA LEU A 313 19.08 4.65 -8.10
C LEU A 313 17.98 3.69 -7.62
N TYR A 314 18.28 2.39 -7.55
CA TYR A 314 17.32 1.32 -7.27
C TYR A 314 17.54 0.63 -5.93
N GLY A 315 18.56 1.02 -5.16
CA GLY A 315 18.93 0.33 -3.92
C GLY A 315 19.47 -1.08 -4.16
N LEU A 316 20.02 -1.69 -3.10
CA LEU A 316 20.42 -3.09 -3.11
C LEU A 316 19.19 -3.99 -2.93
N SER A 317 19.21 -5.22 -3.46
CA SER A 317 18.17 -6.21 -3.15
C SER A 317 18.13 -6.51 -1.65
N SER A 318 16.93 -6.52 -1.07
CA SER A 318 16.68 -7.04 0.27
C SER A 318 16.50 -8.56 0.31
N GLY A 319 16.31 -9.20 -0.83
CA GLY A 319 15.84 -10.58 -0.97
C GLY A 319 14.33 -10.75 -1.10
N VAL A 320 13.58 -9.64 -1.07
CA VAL A 320 12.12 -9.59 -1.23
C VAL A 320 11.79 -8.74 -2.45
N ILE A 321 10.91 -9.25 -3.32
CA ILE A 321 10.43 -8.52 -4.49
C ILE A 321 9.83 -7.18 -4.05
N GLY A 322 10.33 -6.10 -4.65
CA GLY A 322 9.86 -4.74 -4.43
C GLY A 322 10.33 -4.06 -3.15
N LEU A 323 11.18 -4.68 -2.33
CA LEU A 323 11.82 -4.02 -1.18
C LEU A 323 13.32 -3.87 -1.43
N ARG A 324 13.83 -2.65 -1.33
CA ARG A 324 15.23 -2.29 -1.65
C ARG A 324 15.93 -1.65 -0.46
N LEU A 325 17.22 -1.92 -0.30
CA LEU A 325 18.04 -1.43 0.80
C LEU A 325 18.88 -0.24 0.35
N PHE A 326 18.76 0.88 1.05
CA PHE A 326 19.55 2.09 0.85
C PHE A 326 20.40 2.36 2.09
N PRO A 327 21.73 2.56 1.95
CA PRO A 327 22.58 2.97 3.08
C PRO A 327 22.05 4.25 3.73
N ASN A 328 21.84 4.23 5.04
CA ASN A 328 21.25 5.37 5.74
C ASN A 328 22.30 6.49 5.90
N PRO A 329 22.09 7.69 5.31
CA PRO A 329 23.06 8.79 5.40
C PRO A 329 23.30 9.28 6.85
N TYR A 330 22.36 9.00 7.76
CA TYR A 330 22.45 9.37 9.16
C TYR A 330 23.24 8.37 10.01
N PHE A 331 23.62 7.20 9.46
CA PHE A 331 24.33 6.14 10.19
C PHE A 331 25.84 6.39 10.31
N ASP A 332 26.16 7.55 10.89
CA ASP A 332 27.52 8.04 11.10
C ASP A 332 28.29 7.27 12.20
N ALA A 333 29.52 7.70 12.50
CA ALA A 333 30.35 7.04 13.51
C ALA A 333 29.68 6.95 14.90
N ALA A 334 28.88 7.95 15.31
CA ALA A 334 28.19 7.92 16.58
C ALA A 334 27.00 6.95 16.58
N ALA A 335 26.23 6.91 15.49
CA ALA A 335 25.16 5.94 15.30
C ALA A 335 25.71 4.51 15.25
N GLN A 336 26.81 4.29 14.54
CA GLN A 336 27.51 3.00 14.48
C GLN A 336 27.96 2.54 15.87
N ALA A 337 28.53 3.42 16.68
CA ALA A 337 28.94 3.09 18.05
C ALA A 337 27.76 2.75 18.98
N ARG A 338 26.56 3.26 18.70
CA ARG A 338 25.34 2.98 19.46
C ARG A 338 24.64 1.69 18.99
N TRP A 339 24.85 1.28 17.75
CA TRP A 339 24.16 0.16 17.13
C TRP A 339 24.46 -1.18 17.83
N GLN A 340 23.40 -1.94 18.11
CA GLN A 340 23.48 -3.26 18.74
C GLN A 340 22.46 -4.19 18.08
N ALA A 341 22.93 -5.04 17.17
CA ALA A 341 22.07 -5.89 16.33
C ALA A 341 21.21 -6.87 17.13
N GLU A 342 21.78 -7.51 18.15
CA GLU A 342 21.04 -8.44 19.02
C GLU A 342 19.84 -7.74 19.67
N ARG A 343 20.06 -6.55 20.24
CA ARG A 343 19.01 -5.75 20.87
C ARG A 343 18.01 -5.20 19.86
N PHE A 344 18.43 -4.91 18.63
CA PHE A 344 17.51 -4.53 17.55
C PHE A 344 16.46 -5.63 17.31
N TYR A 345 16.83 -6.90 17.35
CA TYR A 345 15.88 -8.00 17.17
C TYR A 345 15.09 -8.32 18.45
N ASN A 346 15.72 -8.25 19.62
CA ASN A 346 15.19 -8.87 20.83
C ASN A 346 14.78 -7.90 21.96
N ASP A 347 15.10 -6.61 21.88
CA ASP A 347 14.87 -5.64 22.96
C ASP A 347 13.94 -4.49 22.51
N ASP A 348 12.67 -4.58 22.92
CA ASP A 348 11.62 -3.58 22.63
C ASP A 348 12.00 -2.16 23.05
N SER A 349 12.81 -2.04 24.10
CA SER A 349 13.21 -0.76 24.62
C SER A 349 14.20 -0.06 23.70
N PHE A 350 14.98 -0.85 22.95
CA PHE A 350 16.01 -0.41 22.01
C PHE A 350 15.44 -0.14 20.61
N TYR A 351 14.73 -1.10 20.01
CA TYR A 351 14.26 -0.94 18.62
C TYR A 351 13.08 0.03 18.48
N ASN A 352 12.29 0.24 19.55
CA ASN A 352 11.27 1.30 19.59
C ASN A 352 11.81 2.64 20.08
N ASP A 353 13.12 2.80 20.23
CA ASP A 353 13.73 4.10 20.56
C ASP A 353 13.63 5.04 19.34
N PRO A 354 12.93 6.18 19.45
CA PRO A 354 12.72 7.08 18.31
C PRO A 354 13.99 7.82 17.85
N THR A 355 15.11 7.66 18.57
CA THR A 355 16.41 8.22 18.22
C THR A 355 17.39 7.17 17.68
N LEU A 356 16.97 5.91 17.55
CA LEU A 356 17.78 4.86 16.94
C LEU A 356 17.91 5.12 15.44
N VAL A 357 19.15 5.23 14.96
CA VAL A 357 19.45 5.26 13.52
C VAL A 357 19.83 3.87 13.08
N ARG A 358 19.11 3.33 12.08
CA ARG A 358 19.34 2.00 11.51
C ARG A 358 20.39 2.08 10.39
N PRO A 359 21.17 1.00 10.13
CA PRO A 359 22.17 1.01 9.06
C PRO A 359 21.58 1.25 7.67
N TYR A 360 20.40 0.66 7.40
CA TYR A 360 19.71 0.78 6.12
C TYR A 360 18.34 1.43 6.30
N ARG A 361 17.93 2.18 5.27
CA ARG A 361 16.53 2.50 5.01
C ARG A 361 16.00 1.49 4.00
N VAL A 362 14.74 1.10 4.15
CA VAL A 362 14.09 0.17 3.21
C VAL A 362 13.14 0.98 2.33
N GLY A 363 13.42 1.01 1.03
CA GLY A 363 12.53 1.56 0.01
C GLY A 363 11.58 0.51 -0.53
N MET A 364 10.45 0.97 -1.05
CA MET A 364 9.40 0.13 -1.62
C MET A 364 9.17 0.53 -3.07
N SER A 365 9.13 -0.42 -4.00
CA SER A 365 8.66 -0.20 -5.37
C SER A 365 7.22 -0.70 -5.55
N CYS A 366 6.59 -0.34 -6.66
CA CYS A 366 5.23 -0.78 -7.00
C CYS A 366 5.08 -2.31 -7.02
N ALA A 367 6.15 -3.05 -7.39
CA ALA A 367 6.14 -4.50 -7.39
C ALA A 367 5.87 -5.14 -6.03
N PHE A 368 6.11 -4.46 -4.90
CA PHE A 368 5.78 -5.02 -3.59
C PHE A 368 4.27 -5.30 -3.44
N CYS A 369 3.44 -4.46 -4.06
CA CYS A 369 1.97 -4.59 -4.04
C CYS A 369 1.41 -5.19 -5.33
N HIS A 370 2.13 -5.12 -6.46
CA HIS A 370 1.60 -5.51 -7.76
C HIS A 370 2.21 -6.76 -8.38
N ALA A 371 3.35 -7.25 -7.88
CA ALA A 371 3.94 -8.48 -8.37
C ALA A 371 3.40 -9.71 -7.63
N SER A 372 3.16 -10.80 -8.36
CA SER A 372 2.83 -12.10 -7.78
C SER A 372 3.33 -13.25 -8.64
N PHE A 373 3.05 -14.48 -8.22
CA PHE A 373 3.33 -15.66 -9.02
C PHE A 373 2.49 -15.67 -10.30
N HIS A 374 3.16 -15.86 -11.43
CA HIS A 374 2.56 -15.88 -12.76
C HIS A 374 1.52 -17.02 -12.86
N PRO A 375 0.24 -16.76 -13.15
CA PRO A 375 -0.80 -17.79 -13.22
C PRO A 375 -0.54 -18.87 -14.28
N LEU A 376 0.09 -18.49 -15.40
CA LEU A 376 0.44 -19.42 -16.49
C LEU A 376 1.65 -20.31 -16.19
N GLU A 377 2.53 -19.90 -15.26
CA GLU A 377 3.76 -20.61 -14.90
C GLU A 377 4.04 -20.42 -13.40
N PRO A 378 3.17 -20.92 -12.51
CA PRO A 378 3.37 -20.79 -11.08
C PRO A 378 4.61 -21.59 -10.64
N PRO A 379 5.31 -21.17 -9.58
CA PRO A 379 6.51 -21.86 -9.13
C PRO A 379 6.17 -23.24 -8.56
N ARG A 380 7.07 -24.22 -8.78
CA ARG A 380 7.00 -25.52 -8.10
C ARG A 380 7.36 -25.42 -6.62
N ASP A 381 8.21 -24.46 -6.27
CA ASP A 381 8.59 -24.12 -4.90
C ASP A 381 8.46 -22.60 -4.72
N VAL A 382 7.45 -22.19 -3.94
CA VAL A 382 7.14 -20.78 -3.65
C VAL A 382 8.28 -20.06 -2.91
N ASN A 383 9.17 -20.80 -2.25
CA ASN A 383 10.29 -20.21 -1.53
C ASN A 383 11.51 -19.95 -2.43
N ASN A 384 11.59 -20.62 -3.58
CA ASN A 384 12.68 -20.49 -4.55
C ASN A 384 12.12 -20.27 -5.97
N PRO A 385 11.38 -19.19 -6.21
CA PRO A 385 10.85 -18.90 -7.53
C PRO A 385 11.94 -18.48 -8.52
N ARG A 386 11.67 -18.67 -9.82
CA ARG A 386 12.46 -18.10 -10.92
C ARG A 386 11.82 -16.81 -11.40
N TRP A 387 12.56 -15.97 -12.13
CA TRP A 387 11.99 -14.76 -12.75
C TRP A 387 10.80 -15.09 -13.68
N THR A 388 10.85 -16.20 -14.42
CA THR A 388 9.74 -16.66 -15.27
C THR A 388 8.48 -17.04 -14.49
N ASN A 389 8.59 -17.26 -13.16
CA ASN A 389 7.46 -17.57 -12.31
C ASN A 389 6.75 -16.33 -11.77
N LEU A 390 7.16 -15.12 -12.14
CA LEU A 390 6.65 -13.87 -11.61
C LEU A 390 5.98 -13.03 -12.69
N SER A 391 4.87 -12.39 -12.35
CA SER A 391 4.22 -11.35 -13.15
C SER A 391 4.22 -10.06 -12.34
N GLY A 392 4.54 -8.93 -13.00
CA GLY A 392 4.50 -7.61 -12.39
C GLY A 392 3.11 -6.96 -12.36
N ASN A 393 2.12 -7.53 -13.04
CA ASN A 393 0.82 -6.88 -13.30
C ASN A 393 -0.40 -7.66 -12.80
N ILE A 394 -0.23 -8.81 -12.14
CA ILE A 394 -1.35 -9.63 -11.63
C ILE A 394 -1.83 -9.21 -10.23
N GLY A 395 -1.08 -8.36 -9.50
CA GLY A 395 -1.42 -7.95 -8.14
C GLY A 395 -0.92 -8.94 -7.06
N ALA A 396 -0.47 -8.44 -5.91
CA ALA A 396 0.05 -9.27 -4.81
C ALA A 396 -1.08 -9.95 -3.99
N GLN A 397 -1.84 -10.84 -4.63
CA GLN A 397 -3.06 -11.46 -4.10
C GLN A 397 -2.93 -12.19 -2.76
N TYR A 398 -1.71 -12.58 -2.37
CA TYR A 398 -1.44 -13.34 -1.15
C TYR A 398 -0.93 -12.46 0.00
N LEU A 399 -0.57 -11.20 -0.29
CA LEU A 399 0.06 -10.29 0.65
C LEU A 399 -0.88 -9.95 1.80
N SER A 400 -0.32 -9.84 3.01
CA SER A 400 -1.06 -9.48 4.22
C SER A 400 -0.54 -8.21 4.84
N MET A 401 -1.37 -7.17 4.82
CA MET A 401 -1.01 -5.90 5.43
C MET A 401 -0.79 -6.02 6.95
N ARG A 402 -1.63 -6.78 7.65
CA ARG A 402 -1.39 -7.07 9.08
C ARG A 402 -0.04 -7.77 9.32
N ALA A 403 0.42 -8.66 8.44
CA ALA A 403 1.72 -9.30 8.61
C ALA A 403 2.90 -8.40 8.24
N THR A 404 2.77 -7.61 7.18
CA THR A 404 3.86 -6.83 6.59
C THR A 404 4.07 -5.50 7.32
N VAL A 405 3.01 -4.74 7.55
CA VAL A 405 3.08 -3.44 8.23
C VAL A 405 2.69 -3.52 9.70
N GLY A 406 1.96 -4.56 10.12
CA GLY A 406 1.52 -4.76 11.50
C GLY A 406 2.21 -5.90 12.25
N GLY A 407 3.36 -6.40 11.78
CA GLY A 407 3.96 -7.65 12.27
C GLY A 407 4.37 -7.68 13.74
N GLN A 408 4.44 -6.52 14.41
CA GLN A 408 4.70 -6.41 15.85
C GLN A 408 3.43 -6.24 16.70
N LEU A 409 2.25 -6.15 16.07
CA LEU A 409 0.98 -5.99 16.78
C LEU A 409 0.52 -7.32 17.38
N THR A 410 -0.03 -7.24 18.57
CA THR A 410 -0.71 -8.34 19.24
C THR A 410 -2.23 -8.14 19.15
N PRO A 411 -3.03 -9.24 19.14
CA PRO A 411 -4.48 -9.12 18.96
C PRO A 411 -5.25 -8.44 20.11
N ASP A 412 -4.62 -8.13 21.25
CA ASP A 412 -5.17 -7.20 22.26
C ASP A 412 -5.06 -5.72 21.85
N GLN A 413 -4.48 -5.40 20.69
CA GLN A 413 -4.41 -4.05 20.13
C GLN A 413 -5.45 -3.87 19.02
N PHE A 414 -6.28 -2.83 19.09
CA PHE A 414 -7.34 -2.62 18.08
C PHE A 414 -6.79 -2.46 16.66
N VAL A 415 -5.61 -1.85 16.50
CA VAL A 415 -4.94 -1.68 15.20
C VAL A 415 -4.61 -3.04 14.56
N TYR A 416 -4.39 -4.10 15.35
CA TYR A 416 -4.27 -5.46 14.83
C TYR A 416 -5.52 -5.86 14.07
N HIS A 417 -6.71 -5.68 14.67
CA HIS A 417 -7.97 -6.04 14.04
C HIS A 417 -8.31 -5.14 12.84
N LEU A 418 -7.90 -3.87 12.88
CA LEU A 418 -8.04 -2.97 11.73
C LEU A 418 -7.25 -3.47 10.52
N LEU A 419 -5.96 -3.76 10.69
CA LEU A 419 -5.12 -4.29 9.61
C LEU A 419 -5.53 -5.70 9.19
N GLU A 420 -5.97 -6.53 10.13
CA GLU A 420 -6.43 -7.89 9.84
C GLU A 420 -7.77 -7.87 9.11
N SER A 421 -8.58 -6.81 9.28
CA SER A 421 -9.83 -6.60 8.53
C SER A 421 -9.66 -6.28 7.05
N GLN A 422 -8.42 -6.15 6.60
CA GLN A 422 -8.06 -6.05 5.19
C GLN A 422 -7.72 -7.47 4.70
N PRO A 423 -8.62 -8.14 3.95
CA PRO A 423 -8.36 -9.49 3.46
C PRO A 423 -7.06 -9.58 2.66
N ARG A 424 -6.50 -10.77 2.56
CA ARG A 424 -5.25 -11.02 1.84
C ARG A 424 -5.40 -10.55 0.39
N GLY A 425 -4.37 -9.91 -0.16
CA GLY A 425 -4.45 -9.29 -1.48
C GLY A 425 -5.14 -7.93 -1.52
N THR A 426 -5.50 -7.35 -0.37
CA THR A 426 -6.05 -6.00 -0.27
C THR A 426 -5.20 -5.06 0.58
N ILE A 427 -5.36 -3.76 0.35
CA ILE A 427 -4.68 -2.70 1.10
C ILE A 427 -5.57 -1.46 1.20
N ASP A 428 -5.55 -0.81 2.37
CA ASP A 428 -6.00 0.57 2.54
C ASP A 428 -4.79 1.48 2.79
N THR A 429 -4.39 2.22 1.76
CA THR A 429 -3.30 3.20 1.83
C THR A 429 -3.71 4.47 2.58
N SER A 430 -5.02 4.72 2.73
CA SER A 430 -5.55 5.87 3.47
C SER A 430 -5.29 5.73 4.96
N LEU A 431 -4.96 4.55 5.49
CA LEU A 431 -4.57 4.39 6.90
C LEU A 431 -3.48 5.39 7.36
N ILE A 432 -2.58 5.78 6.45
CA ILE A 432 -1.49 6.72 6.73
C ILE A 432 -1.97 8.18 6.71
N ALA A 433 -2.81 8.54 5.73
CA ALA A 433 -3.48 9.84 5.62
C ALA A 433 -5.00 9.62 5.59
N SER A 434 -5.58 9.42 6.78
CA SER A 434 -6.93 8.85 6.88
C SER A 434 -8.02 9.81 6.44
N ASP A 435 -8.91 9.32 5.57
CA ASP A 435 -10.24 9.87 5.30
C ASP A 435 -11.29 9.39 6.32
N ASN A 436 -10.82 8.62 7.31
CA ASN A 436 -11.56 7.93 8.36
C ASN A 436 -12.58 6.93 7.81
N ILE A 437 -12.20 6.19 6.77
CA ILE A 437 -12.96 5.06 6.25
C ILE A 437 -11.99 3.88 6.08
N ASN A 438 -12.25 2.77 6.77
CA ASN A 438 -11.57 1.51 6.52
C ASN A 438 -12.10 0.92 5.20
N ASN A 439 -11.36 1.14 4.13
CA ASN A 439 -11.76 0.79 2.77
C ASN A 439 -10.72 -0.07 2.03
N PRO A 440 -10.34 -1.25 2.58
CA PRO A 440 -9.37 -2.11 1.94
C PRO A 440 -9.80 -2.43 0.52
N ASN A 441 -8.85 -2.29 -0.40
CA ASN A 441 -9.08 -2.45 -1.81
C ASN A 441 -8.17 -3.52 -2.40
N THR A 442 -8.65 -4.28 -3.36
CA THR A 442 -7.83 -5.26 -4.08
C THR A 442 -6.60 -4.60 -4.70
N MET A 443 -5.44 -5.22 -4.49
CA MET A 443 -4.25 -4.91 -5.26
C MET A 443 -4.48 -5.42 -6.68
N ASN A 444 -5.09 -4.56 -7.50
CA ASN A 444 -5.69 -4.94 -8.78
C ASN A 444 -4.67 -5.51 -9.75
N ALA A 445 -5.12 -6.52 -10.49
CA ALA A 445 -4.49 -6.90 -11.74
C ALA A 445 -4.71 -5.80 -12.79
N VAL A 446 -3.70 -5.59 -13.63
CA VAL A 446 -3.74 -4.68 -14.77
C VAL A 446 -3.79 -5.55 -16.04
N PHE A 447 -4.98 -5.61 -16.62
CA PHE A 447 -5.27 -6.34 -17.86
C PHE A 447 -5.90 -5.40 -18.90
N GLY A 448 -5.66 -5.70 -20.18
CA GLY A 448 -6.31 -5.09 -21.31
C GLY A 448 -6.11 -3.59 -21.43
N LEU A 449 -4.93 -3.07 -21.00
CA LEU A 449 -4.67 -1.64 -21.09
C LEU A 449 -4.73 -1.11 -22.53
N PRO A 450 -4.25 -1.85 -23.56
CA PRO A 450 -4.41 -1.42 -24.95
C PRO A 450 -5.85 -1.23 -25.38
N GLN A 451 -6.71 -2.23 -25.14
CA GLN A 451 -8.13 -2.17 -25.43
C GLN A 451 -8.76 -0.97 -24.72
N ARG A 452 -8.45 -0.81 -23.43
CA ARG A 452 -8.96 0.29 -22.61
C ARG A 452 -8.51 1.67 -23.11
N ALA A 453 -7.26 1.82 -23.54
CA ALA A 453 -6.73 3.07 -24.08
C ALA A 453 -7.51 3.51 -25.33
N ILE A 454 -7.73 2.58 -26.27
CA ILE A 454 -8.59 2.81 -27.46
C ILE A 454 -9.99 3.23 -27.04
N LEU A 455 -10.59 2.47 -26.12
CA LEU A 455 -11.97 2.68 -25.70
C LEU A 455 -12.19 3.99 -24.95
N SER A 456 -11.15 4.49 -24.28
CA SER A 456 -11.21 5.76 -23.56
C SER A 456 -11.60 6.93 -24.46
N PHE A 457 -11.25 6.90 -25.75
CA PHE A 457 -11.60 7.92 -26.74
C PHE A 457 -13.08 7.94 -27.12
N TYR A 458 -13.84 6.91 -26.74
CA TYR A 458 -15.30 6.92 -26.84
C TYR A 458 -15.97 7.27 -25.51
N ASN A 459 -15.28 7.28 -24.38
CA ASN A 459 -15.91 7.63 -23.11
C ASN A 459 -16.28 9.12 -23.04
N PRO A 460 -17.20 9.53 -22.17
CA PRO A 460 -17.45 10.95 -21.90
C PRO A 460 -16.16 11.68 -21.49
N GLN A 461 -16.03 12.94 -21.92
CA GLN A 461 -14.87 13.75 -21.56
C GLN A 461 -14.95 14.25 -20.11
N GLU A 462 -13.79 14.39 -19.48
CA GLU A 462 -13.58 14.91 -18.13
C GLU A 462 -13.09 16.36 -18.19
N ARG A 463 -13.70 17.25 -17.40
CA ARG A 463 -13.19 18.61 -17.20
C ARG A 463 -12.11 18.60 -16.12
N LEU A 464 -10.94 19.13 -16.45
CA LEU A 464 -9.79 19.20 -15.55
C LEU A 464 -9.59 20.59 -14.96
N SER A 465 -8.98 20.64 -13.77
CA SER A 465 -8.47 21.89 -13.22
C SER A 465 -7.29 22.41 -14.06
N ASN A 466 -6.97 23.69 -13.93
CA ASN A 466 -5.79 24.28 -14.58
C ASN A 466 -4.47 23.58 -14.21
N GLU A 467 -4.37 23.02 -13.01
CA GLU A 467 -3.16 22.32 -12.56
C GLU A 467 -3.10 20.93 -13.20
N SER A 468 -4.19 20.16 -13.10
CA SER A 468 -4.27 18.80 -13.64
C SER A 468 -4.17 18.76 -15.17
N SER A 469 -4.67 19.79 -15.87
CA SER A 469 -4.62 19.86 -17.33
C SER A 469 -3.21 20.03 -17.90
N ARG A 470 -2.21 20.38 -17.07
CA ARG A 470 -0.80 20.47 -17.48
C ARG A 470 -0.17 19.09 -17.69
N LEU A 471 -0.73 18.05 -17.06
CA LEU A 471 -0.30 16.68 -17.24
C LEU A 471 -0.90 16.08 -18.52
N PRO A 472 -0.18 15.25 -19.28
CA PRO A 472 -0.73 14.51 -20.41
C PRO A 472 -1.85 13.55 -20.00
N SER A 473 -2.75 13.20 -20.93
CA SER A 473 -3.69 12.08 -20.73
C SER A 473 -2.98 10.74 -20.88
N LEU A 474 -2.37 10.52 -22.07
CA LEU A 474 -1.60 9.33 -22.44
C LEU A 474 -0.19 9.72 -22.92
N TRP A 475 -0.12 10.53 -23.98
CA TRP A 475 1.13 11.00 -24.59
C TRP A 475 1.27 12.51 -24.48
N LYS A 476 2.47 13.02 -24.18
CA LYS A 476 2.73 14.46 -24.13
C LYS A 476 2.56 15.15 -25.48
N HIS A 477 2.98 14.49 -26.56
CA HIS A 477 2.85 14.98 -27.93
C HIS A 477 1.93 14.06 -28.75
N PRO A 478 0.60 14.22 -28.63
CA PRO A 478 -0.35 13.29 -29.23
C PRO A 478 -0.60 13.51 -30.72
N ASN A 479 -0.07 14.59 -31.32
CA ASN A 479 -0.24 14.87 -32.75
C ASN A 479 0.85 14.15 -33.56
N PRO A 480 0.50 13.13 -34.36
CA PRO A 480 1.48 12.34 -35.11
C PRO A 480 2.18 13.13 -36.22
N ASP A 481 1.53 14.15 -36.79
CA ASP A 481 2.09 15.02 -37.84
C ASP A 481 2.99 16.15 -37.30
N ARG A 482 2.91 16.39 -35.98
CA ARG A 482 3.69 17.41 -35.27
C ARG A 482 4.21 16.82 -33.97
N PRO A 483 5.13 15.83 -34.03
CA PRO A 483 5.63 15.14 -32.84
C PRO A 483 6.32 16.07 -31.82
N GLY A 484 6.60 17.32 -32.20
CA GLY A 484 7.43 18.22 -31.40
C GLY A 484 8.89 17.79 -31.44
N ASP A 485 9.71 18.52 -30.71
CA ASP A 485 11.14 18.28 -30.48
C ASP A 485 11.39 17.34 -29.27
N GLY A 486 10.44 16.45 -28.94
CA GLY A 486 10.46 15.62 -27.73
C GLY A 486 10.26 14.11 -27.94
N GLU A 487 10.65 13.31 -26.95
CA GLU A 487 10.71 11.84 -27.00
C GLU A 487 9.37 11.12 -26.66
N ASP A 488 8.35 11.83 -26.15
CA ASP A 488 7.06 11.25 -25.73
C ASP A 488 5.92 11.50 -26.74
N VAL A 489 6.00 10.79 -27.87
CA VAL A 489 5.06 10.84 -29.01
C VAL A 489 4.20 9.58 -29.10
N VAL A 490 3.14 9.62 -29.91
CA VAL A 490 2.34 8.42 -30.21
C VAL A 490 3.16 7.42 -31.03
N PRO A 491 3.31 6.15 -30.59
CA PRO A 491 4.04 5.15 -31.35
C PRO A 491 3.40 4.86 -32.72
N PRO A 492 4.16 4.51 -33.77
CA PRO A 492 3.63 4.27 -35.12
C PRO A 492 2.50 3.24 -35.19
N GLU A 493 2.61 2.15 -34.43
CA GLU A 493 1.56 1.11 -34.35
C GLU A 493 0.25 1.64 -33.77
N TRP A 494 0.32 2.62 -32.87
CA TRP A 494 -0.83 3.30 -32.29
C TRP A 494 -1.44 4.33 -33.25
N VAL A 495 -0.61 4.99 -34.06
CA VAL A 495 -1.08 5.89 -35.13
C VAL A 495 -1.86 5.08 -36.17
N GLN A 496 -1.29 3.99 -36.67
CA GLN A 496 -1.98 3.10 -37.61
C GLN A 496 -3.29 2.58 -37.01
N ARG A 497 -3.27 2.16 -35.74
CA ARG A 497 -4.48 1.68 -35.07
C ARG A 497 -5.55 2.77 -34.96
N ALA A 498 -5.16 4.02 -34.69
CA ALA A 498 -6.08 5.13 -34.67
C ALA A 498 -6.67 5.45 -36.05
N GLU A 499 -5.90 5.32 -37.13
CA GLU A 499 -6.39 5.46 -38.51
C GLU A 499 -7.40 4.36 -38.88
N GLU A 500 -7.11 3.11 -38.52
CA GLU A 500 -8.00 1.96 -38.78
C GLU A 500 -9.38 2.09 -38.11
N LEU A 501 -9.41 2.76 -36.96
CA LEU A 501 -10.60 2.92 -36.11
C LEU A 501 -11.27 4.30 -36.25
N ASP A 502 -10.77 5.17 -37.15
CA ASP A 502 -11.24 6.54 -37.33
C ASP A 502 -11.19 7.36 -36.01
N LEU A 503 -10.08 7.24 -35.28
CA LEU A 503 -9.82 7.85 -33.96
C LEU A 503 -8.74 8.94 -33.96
N VAL A 504 -8.17 9.28 -35.12
CA VAL A 504 -7.01 10.19 -35.20
C VAL A 504 -7.31 11.55 -34.58
N ASP A 505 -8.50 12.12 -34.80
CA ASP A 505 -8.90 13.41 -34.25
C ASP A 505 -8.94 13.38 -32.71
N GLN A 506 -9.53 12.33 -32.14
CA GLN A 506 -9.63 12.12 -30.70
C GLN A 506 -8.25 11.93 -30.06
N VAL A 507 -7.33 11.25 -30.76
CA VAL A 507 -5.95 11.11 -30.32
C VAL A 507 -5.26 12.48 -30.33
N VAL A 508 -5.31 13.23 -31.42
CA VAL A 508 -4.72 14.58 -31.54
C VAL A 508 -5.20 15.51 -30.44
N HIS A 509 -6.50 15.47 -30.13
CA HIS A 509 -7.17 16.28 -29.11
C HIS A 509 -7.18 15.63 -27.71
N SER A 510 -6.43 14.54 -27.50
CA SER A 510 -6.44 13.79 -26.23
C SER A 510 -5.92 14.56 -25.02
N ASN A 511 -5.21 15.68 -25.23
CA ASN A 511 -4.71 16.56 -24.17
C ASN A 511 -5.54 17.84 -23.96
N ASP A 512 -6.65 18.02 -24.69
CA ASP A 512 -7.52 19.19 -24.54
C ASP A 512 -8.22 19.24 -23.17
N ASN A 513 -9.03 20.28 -22.91
CA ASN A 513 -9.85 20.35 -21.71
C ASN A 513 -11.24 20.93 -22.08
N PRO A 514 -12.33 20.14 -22.00
CA PRO A 514 -12.40 18.77 -21.47
C PRO A 514 -11.73 17.72 -22.38
N ARG A 515 -11.33 16.57 -21.82
CA ARG A 515 -10.68 15.46 -22.58
C ARG A 515 -11.14 14.06 -22.21
N HIS A 516 -10.91 13.12 -23.11
CA HIS A 516 -11.05 11.69 -22.84
C HIS A 516 -9.97 11.20 -21.87
N VAL A 517 -10.39 10.43 -20.86
CA VAL A 517 -9.50 9.91 -19.83
C VAL A 517 -9.72 8.41 -19.65
N PRO A 518 -8.70 7.58 -19.89
CA PRO A 518 -8.68 6.23 -19.34
C PRO A 518 -8.54 6.35 -17.82
N ARG A 519 -9.59 5.97 -17.11
CA ARG A 519 -9.55 5.82 -15.65
C ARG A 519 -8.84 4.50 -15.36
N ILE A 520 -8.22 4.28 -14.21
CA ILE A 520 -7.61 2.98 -13.84
C ILE A 520 -8.15 2.52 -12.49
N LEU A 521 -8.32 3.44 -11.54
CA LEU A 521 -8.83 3.13 -10.21
C LEU A 521 -10.27 2.62 -10.21
N LEU A 522 -10.61 1.87 -9.14
CA LEU A 522 -11.93 1.25 -8.96
C LEU A 522 -13.07 2.24 -8.74
N ASP A 523 -12.81 3.45 -8.26
CA ASP A 523 -13.79 4.54 -8.17
C ASP A 523 -13.68 5.52 -9.35
N GLY A 524 -12.68 5.34 -10.22
CA GLY A 524 -12.36 6.26 -11.30
C GLY A 524 -11.93 7.65 -10.82
N SER A 525 -11.39 7.75 -9.61
CA SER A 525 -10.90 9.01 -9.01
C SER A 525 -9.61 9.53 -9.63
N ASP A 526 -8.91 8.70 -10.41
CA ASP A 526 -7.73 9.06 -11.22
C ASP A 526 -8.12 9.63 -12.59
N SER A 527 -9.22 10.38 -12.63
CA SER A 527 -9.85 10.92 -13.84
C SER A 527 -9.09 12.07 -14.49
N ILE A 528 -7.77 12.12 -14.32
CA ILE A 528 -6.89 13.07 -14.99
C ILE A 528 -6.06 12.42 -16.11
N GLY A 529 -6.04 11.09 -16.26
CA GLY A 529 -5.25 10.41 -17.31
C GLY A 529 -4.40 9.27 -16.78
N THR A 530 -4.01 8.34 -17.67
CA THR A 530 -3.09 7.25 -17.33
C THR A 530 -1.72 7.79 -16.92
N TRP A 531 -1.24 8.87 -17.55
CA TRP A 531 0.03 9.49 -17.18
C TRP A 531 0.01 9.94 -15.70
N GLY A 532 -1.02 10.68 -15.30
CA GLY A 532 -1.18 11.15 -13.92
C GLY A 532 -1.34 10.00 -12.92
N ALA A 533 -2.06 8.93 -13.30
CA ALA A 533 -2.20 7.73 -12.48
C ALA A 533 -0.86 7.01 -12.24
N LEU A 534 -0.06 6.85 -13.30
CA LEU A 534 1.26 6.21 -13.25
C LEU A 534 2.31 7.04 -12.50
N ALA A 535 2.21 8.37 -12.50
CA ALA A 535 3.06 9.23 -11.69
C ALA A 535 2.65 9.18 -10.20
N ARG A 536 1.35 9.30 -9.91
CA ARG A 536 0.83 9.37 -8.54
C ARG A 536 1.09 8.10 -7.73
N VAL A 537 1.16 6.92 -8.34
CA VAL A 537 1.40 5.66 -7.60
C VAL A 537 2.66 5.72 -6.73
N TYR A 538 3.69 6.46 -7.14
CA TYR A 538 4.91 6.65 -6.34
C TYR A 538 4.68 7.55 -5.12
N LEU A 539 3.83 8.57 -5.24
CA LEU A 539 3.39 9.36 -4.09
C LEU A 539 2.60 8.48 -3.09
N ASN A 540 1.72 7.59 -3.58
CA ASN A 540 0.93 6.69 -2.73
C ASN A 540 1.78 5.76 -1.85
N ILE A 541 2.99 5.41 -2.30
CA ILE A 541 3.95 4.58 -1.54
C ILE A 541 5.01 5.40 -0.80
N GLY A 542 4.86 6.73 -0.74
CA GLY A 542 5.66 7.62 0.12
C GLY A 542 6.72 8.47 -0.58
N SER A 543 6.71 8.59 -1.90
CA SER A 543 7.58 9.58 -2.58
C SER A 543 7.28 11.00 -2.07
N TYR A 544 8.30 11.86 -2.06
CA TYR A 544 8.26 13.20 -1.47
C TYR A 544 7.76 13.23 -0.01
N TRP A 545 8.36 12.35 0.79
CA TRP A 545 8.01 12.10 2.19
C TRP A 545 8.09 13.34 3.12
N GLU A 546 8.91 14.32 2.76
CA GLU A 546 9.04 15.60 3.48
C GLU A 546 7.73 16.39 3.46
N GLN A 547 6.97 16.32 2.36
CA GLN A 547 5.65 16.93 2.27
C GLN A 547 4.60 16.10 3.03
N TRP A 548 4.64 14.76 2.91
CA TRP A 548 3.77 13.84 3.66
C TRP A 548 3.77 14.14 5.17
N ASN A 549 4.96 14.32 5.75
CA ASN A 549 5.15 14.57 7.17
C ASN A 549 4.58 15.91 7.68
N GLN A 550 4.22 16.81 6.77
CA GLN A 550 3.70 18.14 7.09
C GLN A 550 2.19 18.24 6.85
N LEU A 551 1.69 17.51 5.85
CA LEU A 551 0.29 17.51 5.50
C LEU A 551 -0.54 16.63 6.44
N HIS A 552 0.01 15.52 6.93
CA HIS A 552 -0.78 14.47 7.58
C HIS A 552 -0.26 14.06 8.95
N GLN A 553 -1.18 13.81 9.89
CA GLN A 553 -0.89 13.10 11.13
C GLN A 553 -1.07 11.61 10.91
N VAL A 554 0.02 10.86 11.05
CA VAL A 554 0.02 9.45 10.72
C VAL A 554 -0.52 8.61 11.88
N VAL A 555 -1.37 7.65 11.54
CA VAL A 555 -1.96 6.59 12.39
C VAL A 555 -3.17 7.00 13.25
N ILE A 556 -3.48 8.29 13.44
CA ILE A 556 -4.71 8.72 14.13
C ILE A 556 -5.27 9.97 13.42
N GLY A 557 -6.22 9.77 12.49
CA GLY A 557 -6.79 10.75 11.56
C GLY A 557 -7.69 11.83 12.21
N LEU A 558 -7.16 12.56 13.18
CA LEU A 558 -7.88 13.60 13.93
C LEU A 558 -7.80 15.00 13.30
N ASP A 559 -6.88 15.20 12.36
CA ASP A 559 -6.75 16.43 11.60
C ASP A 559 -7.41 16.27 10.23
N ASP A 560 -7.95 17.37 9.69
CA ASP A 560 -8.42 17.42 8.30
C ASP A 560 -7.28 17.10 7.33
N GLN A 561 -7.61 16.37 6.26
CA GLN A 561 -6.69 16.16 5.16
C GLN A 561 -6.32 17.50 4.50
N LYS A 562 -5.18 17.51 3.84
CA LYS A 562 -4.70 18.65 3.04
C LYS A 562 -4.25 18.16 1.68
N PRO A 563 -4.40 18.96 0.61
CA PRO A 563 -4.05 18.53 -0.73
C PRO A 563 -2.54 18.41 -0.92
N PHE A 564 -2.13 17.33 -1.57
CA PHE A 564 -0.79 17.13 -2.10
C PHE A 564 -0.72 17.80 -3.48
N ARG A 565 -0.28 19.05 -3.52
CA ARG A 565 -0.41 19.89 -4.71
C ARG A 565 0.60 19.53 -5.80
N LEU A 566 0.17 19.48 -7.05
CA LEU A 566 1.06 19.25 -8.20
C LEU A 566 2.14 20.33 -8.31
N ALA A 567 1.75 21.60 -8.11
CA ALA A 567 2.70 22.72 -8.12
C ALA A 567 3.83 22.55 -7.08
N ASP A 568 3.52 22.01 -5.89
CA ASP A 568 4.54 21.76 -4.87
C ASP A 568 5.46 20.59 -5.27
N CYS A 569 4.93 19.59 -5.96
CA CYS A 569 5.69 18.44 -6.45
C CYS A 569 6.74 18.89 -7.49
N GLU A 570 6.30 19.61 -8.53
CA GLU A 570 7.15 20.09 -9.61
C GLU A 570 8.19 21.10 -9.12
N GLU A 571 7.78 22.00 -8.23
CA GLU A 571 8.68 23.03 -7.72
C GLU A 571 9.70 22.43 -6.76
N TYR A 572 9.30 21.58 -5.80
CA TYR A 572 10.12 21.25 -4.62
C TYR A 572 10.61 19.81 -4.53
N SER A 573 10.19 18.89 -5.41
CA SER A 573 10.64 17.50 -5.36
C SER A 573 11.51 17.08 -6.54
N VAL A 574 12.75 16.68 -6.25
CA VAL A 574 13.63 16.04 -7.25
C VAL A 574 13.09 14.65 -7.60
N TYR A 575 12.52 13.93 -6.63
CA TYR A 575 12.01 12.58 -6.84
C TYR A 575 10.76 12.55 -7.73
N TRP A 576 9.87 13.54 -7.61
CA TRP A 576 8.75 13.72 -8.54
C TRP A 576 9.27 13.94 -9.96
N ASN A 577 10.13 14.94 -10.17
CA ASN A 577 10.66 15.30 -11.50
C ASN A 577 11.45 14.15 -12.15
N ALA A 578 12.13 13.32 -11.35
CA ALA A 578 12.79 12.10 -11.83
C ALA A 578 11.78 11.00 -12.23
N THR A 579 10.65 10.92 -11.51
CA THR A 579 9.58 9.97 -11.81
C THR A 579 8.84 10.36 -13.07
N GLU A 580 8.57 11.65 -13.30
CA GLU A 580 7.90 12.14 -14.52
C GLU A 580 8.61 11.68 -15.80
N GLN A 581 9.96 11.72 -15.82
CA GLN A 581 10.79 11.28 -16.93
C GLN A 581 10.68 9.77 -17.22
N ARG A 582 10.14 8.98 -16.28
CA ARG A 582 10.00 7.52 -16.38
C ARG A 582 8.57 7.07 -16.72
N VAL A 583 7.60 7.98 -16.66
CA VAL A 583 6.19 7.69 -16.95
C VAL A 583 5.98 7.20 -18.40
N PRO A 584 6.61 7.78 -19.44
CA PRO A 584 6.45 7.28 -20.81
C PRO A 584 6.84 5.81 -20.94
N GLY A 585 8.01 5.42 -20.40
CA GLY A 585 8.45 4.03 -20.40
C GLY A 585 7.51 3.09 -19.63
N LEU A 586 6.98 3.54 -18.48
CA LEU A 586 5.97 2.79 -17.72
C LEU A 586 4.69 2.54 -18.54
N ARG A 587 4.17 3.58 -19.19
CA ARG A 587 3.00 3.48 -20.06
C ARG A 587 3.26 2.47 -21.17
N ASP A 588 4.35 2.63 -21.90
CA ASP A 588 4.68 1.77 -23.06
C ASP A 588 4.84 0.32 -22.63
N TYR A 589 5.51 0.08 -21.49
CA TYR A 589 5.59 -1.23 -20.87
C TYR A 589 4.19 -1.83 -20.63
N PHE A 590 3.29 -1.11 -19.96
CA PHE A 590 1.93 -1.61 -19.67
C PHE A 590 1.05 -1.79 -20.92
N LEU A 591 1.23 -0.99 -21.96
CA LEU A 591 0.57 -1.22 -23.26
C LEU A 591 1.05 -2.53 -23.91
N LYS A 592 2.20 -3.09 -23.50
CA LYS A 592 2.72 -4.34 -24.05
C LYS A 592 2.42 -5.58 -23.21
N ILE A 593 2.53 -5.46 -21.88
CA ILE A 593 2.59 -6.60 -20.93
C ILE A 593 1.29 -6.90 -20.18
N THR A 594 0.16 -6.33 -20.61
CA THR A 594 -1.15 -6.53 -19.96
C THR A 594 -2.15 -7.42 -20.72
N PRO A 595 -1.77 -8.40 -21.56
CA PRO A 595 -2.76 -9.26 -22.20
C PRO A 595 -3.44 -10.19 -21.19
N THR A 596 -4.49 -10.90 -21.66
CA THR A 596 -5.13 -11.96 -20.88
C THR A 596 -4.16 -13.11 -20.58
N MET A 597 -4.42 -13.78 -19.47
CA MET A 597 -3.77 -15.01 -19.00
C MET A 597 -4.81 -16.15 -18.97
N PRO A 598 -5.26 -16.66 -20.14
CA PRO A 598 -6.31 -17.67 -20.19
C PRO A 598 -5.80 -19.00 -19.61
N LEU A 599 -6.69 -19.75 -18.93
CA LEU A 599 -6.34 -21.02 -18.28
C LEU A 599 -5.70 -22.02 -19.25
N LEU A 600 -6.10 -21.97 -20.51
CA LEU A 600 -5.58 -22.79 -21.59
C LEU A 600 -4.09 -22.66 -21.84
N SER A 601 -3.52 -21.47 -21.59
CA SER A 601 -2.09 -21.21 -21.77
C SER A 601 -1.24 -21.70 -20.59
N THR A 602 -1.84 -22.34 -19.58
CA THR A 602 -1.08 -22.96 -18.50
C THR A 602 -0.38 -24.23 -18.97
N ALA A 603 0.76 -24.57 -18.34
CA ALA A 603 1.37 -25.88 -18.54
C ALA A 603 0.37 -27.01 -18.21
N GLY A 604 0.04 -27.84 -19.21
CA GLY A 604 -0.98 -28.89 -19.08
C GLY A 604 -2.43 -28.41 -19.19
N GLY A 605 -2.67 -27.17 -19.63
CA GLY A 605 -4.00 -26.59 -19.85
C GLY A 605 -4.86 -27.41 -20.80
N GLU A 606 -4.27 -28.03 -21.83
CA GLU A 606 -4.98 -28.94 -22.74
C GLU A 606 -5.69 -30.09 -22.02
N ALA A 607 -5.04 -30.70 -21.03
CA ALA A 607 -5.61 -31.81 -20.26
C ALA A 607 -6.81 -31.38 -19.41
N ARG A 608 -6.91 -30.08 -19.10
CA ARG A 608 -8.04 -29.49 -18.36
C ARG A 608 -9.28 -29.31 -19.24
N MET A 609 -9.15 -29.40 -20.56
CA MET A 609 -10.25 -29.27 -21.50
C MET A 609 -10.97 -30.58 -21.82
N GLU A 610 -10.46 -31.69 -21.27
CA GLU A 610 -11.13 -32.98 -21.40
C GLU A 610 -12.30 -33.03 -20.41
N PRO A 611 -13.55 -33.16 -20.88
CA PRO A 611 -14.69 -33.32 -20.00
C PRO A 611 -14.52 -34.60 -19.19
N ILE A 612 -15.03 -34.61 -17.97
CA ILE A 612 -15.02 -35.81 -17.14
C ILE A 612 -15.92 -36.85 -17.82
N SER A 613 -15.34 -38.01 -18.15
CA SER A 613 -16.10 -39.13 -18.70
C SER A 613 -16.97 -39.80 -17.63
N ASP A 614 -18.10 -40.38 -18.06
CA ASP A 614 -18.99 -41.15 -17.18
C ASP A 614 -18.25 -42.27 -16.43
N GLU A 615 -17.23 -42.87 -17.08
CA GLU A 615 -16.41 -43.91 -16.48
C GLU A 615 -15.45 -43.39 -15.40
N GLN A 616 -14.84 -42.21 -15.62
CA GLN A 616 -14.03 -41.53 -14.61
C GLN A 616 -14.90 -41.12 -13.42
N GLU A 617 -16.08 -40.57 -13.65
CA GLU A 617 -17.01 -40.21 -12.58
C GLU A 617 -17.47 -41.46 -11.81
N ALA A 618 -17.82 -42.54 -12.51
CA ALA A 618 -18.19 -43.82 -11.88
C ALA A 618 -17.01 -44.44 -11.10
N ARG A 619 -15.76 -44.24 -11.55
CA ARG A 619 -14.56 -44.67 -10.83
C ARG A 619 -14.38 -43.90 -9.54
N TRP A 620 -14.55 -42.57 -9.56
CA TRP A 620 -14.49 -41.75 -8.36
C TRP A 620 -15.62 -42.10 -7.39
N LYS A 621 -16.85 -42.35 -7.88
CA LYS A 621 -17.96 -42.87 -7.07
C LYS A 621 -17.55 -44.12 -6.30
N ARG A 622 -17.01 -45.12 -7.00
CA ARG A 622 -16.51 -46.36 -6.38
C ARG A 622 -15.35 -46.13 -5.41
N GLN A 623 -14.45 -45.19 -5.69
CA GLN A 623 -13.31 -44.88 -4.82
C GLN A 623 -13.76 -44.19 -3.53
N SER A 624 -14.63 -43.19 -3.64
CA SER A 624 -15.18 -42.43 -2.52
C SER A 624 -16.01 -43.31 -1.59
N GLU A 625 -16.77 -44.28 -2.12
CA GLU A 625 -17.45 -45.31 -1.34
C GLU A 625 -16.48 -46.17 -0.51
N ARG A 626 -15.31 -46.52 -1.08
CA ARG A 626 -14.26 -47.28 -0.37
C ARG A 626 -13.56 -46.43 0.70
N GLU A 627 -13.37 -45.13 0.43
CA GLU A 627 -12.67 -44.19 1.30
C GLU A 627 -13.59 -43.47 2.31
N LYS A 628 -14.91 -43.72 2.26
CA LYS A 628 -15.94 -43.01 3.04
C LYS A 628 -15.86 -41.48 2.88
N ARG A 629 -15.59 -41.02 1.67
CA ARG A 629 -15.56 -39.59 1.31
C ARG A 629 -16.86 -39.20 0.63
N ASP A 630 -17.21 -37.92 0.75
CA ASP A 630 -18.34 -37.35 0.01
C ASP A 630 -18.01 -37.30 -1.49
N VAL A 631 -18.64 -38.21 -2.23
CA VAL A 631 -18.54 -38.37 -3.68
C VAL A 631 -18.86 -37.07 -4.43
N GLU A 632 -19.92 -36.36 -4.02
CA GLU A 632 -20.40 -35.19 -4.75
C GLU A 632 -19.42 -34.03 -4.61
N SER A 633 -18.88 -33.84 -3.40
CA SER A 633 -17.82 -32.86 -3.15
C SER A 633 -16.56 -33.13 -3.98
N LEU A 634 -16.21 -34.41 -4.15
CA LEU A 634 -15.05 -34.83 -4.93
C LEU A 634 -15.23 -34.61 -6.42
N SER A 635 -16.38 -35.02 -6.96
CA SER A 635 -16.72 -34.78 -8.36
C SER A 635 -16.81 -33.27 -8.66
N ALA A 636 -17.34 -32.47 -7.73
CA ALA A 636 -17.36 -31.02 -7.86
C ALA A 636 -15.95 -30.41 -7.88
N ALA A 637 -15.06 -30.84 -6.97
CA ALA A 637 -13.68 -30.38 -6.91
C ALA A 637 -12.89 -30.73 -8.18
N GLU A 638 -13.12 -31.91 -8.77
CA GLU A 638 -12.47 -32.28 -10.03
C GLU A 638 -13.07 -31.57 -11.25
N ARG A 639 -14.38 -31.25 -11.24
CA ARG A 639 -15.02 -30.40 -12.26
C ARG A 639 -14.47 -28.97 -12.21
N ALA A 640 -14.25 -28.42 -11.02
CA ALA A 640 -13.70 -27.07 -10.85
C ALA A 640 -12.33 -26.90 -11.54
N LYS A 641 -11.54 -27.98 -11.64
CA LYS A 641 -10.20 -28.00 -12.25
C LYS A 641 -10.19 -28.07 -13.78
N ARG A 642 -11.35 -28.23 -14.42
CA ARG A 642 -11.53 -28.51 -15.84
C ARG A 642 -12.47 -27.51 -16.51
N ILE A 643 -12.44 -27.47 -17.84
CA ILE A 643 -13.35 -26.72 -18.70
C ILE A 643 -14.18 -27.71 -19.52
N ASP A 644 -15.52 -27.67 -19.40
CA ASP A 644 -16.41 -28.38 -20.32
C ASP A 644 -16.68 -27.54 -21.57
N VAL A 645 -15.86 -27.75 -22.61
CA VAL A 645 -15.96 -27.00 -23.88
C VAL A 645 -17.33 -27.06 -24.55
N ARG A 646 -18.14 -28.09 -24.26
CA ARG A 646 -19.49 -28.24 -24.82
C ARG A 646 -20.44 -27.16 -24.29
N GLN A 647 -20.10 -26.54 -23.15
CA GLN A 647 -20.90 -25.52 -22.51
C GLN A 647 -20.58 -24.11 -23.01
N LEU A 648 -19.48 -23.87 -23.74
CA LEU A 648 -19.04 -22.50 -24.05
C LEU A 648 -20.04 -21.71 -24.89
N ALA A 649 -20.67 -22.32 -25.91
CA ALA A 649 -21.71 -21.65 -26.68
C ALA A 649 -22.91 -21.24 -25.82
N ARG A 650 -23.27 -22.07 -24.83
CA ARG A 650 -24.30 -21.73 -23.85
C ARG A 650 -23.82 -20.64 -22.89
N GLY A 651 -22.56 -20.70 -22.46
CA GLY A 651 -21.93 -19.70 -21.61
C GLY A 651 -21.87 -18.32 -22.27
N ARG A 652 -21.56 -18.24 -23.58
CA ARG A 652 -21.57 -16.99 -24.35
C ARG A 652 -22.95 -16.36 -24.39
N LYS A 653 -24.00 -17.18 -24.61
CA LYS A 653 -25.39 -16.71 -24.53
C LYS A 653 -25.79 -16.29 -23.12
N ALA A 654 -25.36 -17.02 -22.10
CA ALA A 654 -25.60 -16.63 -20.71
C ALA A 654 -24.93 -15.28 -20.40
N PHE A 655 -23.70 -15.05 -20.87
CA PHE A 655 -23.01 -13.77 -20.75
C PHE A 655 -23.74 -12.65 -21.52
N ALA A 656 -24.12 -12.88 -22.77
CA ALA A 656 -24.88 -11.92 -23.60
C ALA A 656 -26.19 -11.48 -22.94
N ARG A 657 -26.91 -12.41 -22.31
CA ARG A 657 -28.24 -12.14 -21.73
C ARG A 657 -28.20 -11.53 -20.32
N ASN A 658 -27.07 -11.64 -19.61
CA ASN A 658 -27.05 -11.33 -18.17
C ASN A 658 -25.89 -10.45 -17.72
N CYS A 659 -24.80 -10.37 -18.49
CA CYS A 659 -23.53 -9.79 -18.03
C CYS A 659 -22.97 -8.73 -18.98
N ILE A 660 -23.20 -8.86 -20.29
CA ILE A 660 -22.60 -8.02 -21.35
C ILE A 660 -22.78 -6.52 -21.11
N VAL A 661 -23.89 -6.14 -20.49
CA VAL A 661 -24.22 -4.76 -20.21
C VAL A 661 -23.18 -4.08 -19.31
N CYS A 662 -22.79 -4.72 -18.20
CA CYS A 662 -21.82 -4.15 -17.27
C CYS A 662 -20.38 -4.57 -17.60
N HIS A 663 -20.22 -5.78 -18.15
CA HIS A 663 -18.91 -6.41 -18.37
C HIS A 663 -18.47 -6.43 -19.84
N SER A 664 -18.98 -5.53 -20.68
CA SER A 664 -18.49 -5.35 -22.05
C SER A 664 -18.21 -3.89 -22.32
N SER A 665 -17.00 -3.62 -22.80
CA SER A 665 -16.64 -2.31 -23.31
C SER A 665 -17.13 -2.08 -24.72
N ILE A 666 -17.47 -3.16 -25.42
CA ILE A 666 -18.12 -3.11 -26.72
C ILE A 666 -19.64 -3.08 -26.47
N GLN A 667 -20.22 -1.92 -26.74
CA GLN A 667 -21.66 -1.65 -26.74
C GLN A 667 -22.11 -1.23 -28.16
N PRO A 668 -23.41 -1.31 -28.51
CA PRO A 668 -23.94 -0.95 -29.83
C PRO A 668 -23.42 0.40 -30.35
N GLU A 669 -23.33 1.41 -29.49
CA GLU A 669 -22.85 2.76 -29.80
C GLU A 669 -21.34 2.87 -30.09
N SER A 670 -20.56 1.83 -29.78
CA SER A 670 -19.10 1.75 -30.03
C SER A 670 -18.75 0.68 -31.07
N THR A 671 -19.69 -0.21 -31.39
CA THR A 671 -19.41 -1.42 -32.18
C THR A 671 -19.05 -1.09 -33.62
N ALA A 672 -19.71 -0.10 -34.25
CA ALA A 672 -19.48 0.22 -35.67
C ALA A 672 -18.02 0.60 -36.00
N ALA A 673 -17.28 1.16 -35.04
CA ALA A 673 -15.87 1.50 -35.20
C ALA A 673 -14.93 0.31 -34.94
N ILE A 674 -15.35 -0.66 -34.12
CA ILE A 674 -14.50 -1.77 -33.64
C ILE A 674 -14.76 -3.06 -34.44
N VAL A 675 -16.01 -3.33 -34.82
CA VAL A 675 -16.43 -4.55 -35.50
C VAL A 675 -17.29 -4.20 -36.72
N LYS A 676 -16.78 -4.55 -37.91
CA LYS A 676 -17.27 -4.04 -39.20
C LYS A 676 -18.60 -4.63 -39.70
N ALA A 677 -19.15 -5.67 -39.07
CA ALA A 677 -20.33 -6.37 -39.60
C ALA A 677 -21.29 -6.83 -38.51
N PHE A 678 -22.51 -6.27 -38.48
CA PHE A 678 -23.67 -6.82 -37.75
C PHE A 678 -24.97 -6.54 -38.49
N PRO A 679 -26.00 -7.39 -38.30
CA PRO A 679 -27.32 -7.12 -38.83
C PRO A 679 -27.93 -5.91 -38.11
N THR A 680 -28.12 -4.81 -38.83
CA THR A 680 -28.92 -3.68 -38.38
C THR A 680 -30.37 -3.84 -38.84
N ASN A 681 -31.31 -3.41 -38.02
CA ASN A 681 -32.70 -3.24 -38.39
C ASN A 681 -33.20 -1.90 -37.84
N ALA A 682 -34.37 -1.44 -38.27
CA ALA A 682 -34.89 -0.13 -37.88
C ALA A 682 -35.06 0.03 -36.36
N ASP A 683 -35.42 -1.05 -35.65
CA ASP A 683 -35.60 -1.03 -34.20
C ASP A 683 -34.25 -0.95 -33.46
N PHE A 684 -33.24 -1.67 -33.95
CA PHE A 684 -31.87 -1.61 -33.45
C PHE A 684 -31.22 -0.24 -33.72
N ASP A 685 -31.41 0.32 -34.91
CA ASP A 685 -30.90 1.64 -35.26
C ASP A 685 -31.55 2.73 -34.37
N ALA A 686 -32.86 2.60 -34.10
CA ALA A 686 -33.56 3.47 -33.18
C ALA A 686 -33.05 3.34 -31.73
N LEU A 687 -32.76 2.12 -31.27
CA LEU A 687 -32.16 1.85 -29.96
C LEU A 687 -30.78 2.51 -29.84
N VAL A 688 -29.92 2.33 -30.85
CA VAL A 688 -28.58 2.96 -30.90
C VAL A 688 -28.70 4.47 -30.87
N ALA A 689 -29.61 5.05 -31.66
CA ALA A 689 -29.86 6.49 -31.67
C ALA A 689 -30.34 6.99 -30.29
N LYS A 690 -31.22 6.25 -29.61
CA LYS A 690 -31.65 6.57 -28.23
C LYS A 690 -30.46 6.55 -27.27
N ARG A 691 -29.60 5.53 -27.34
CA ARG A 691 -28.39 5.45 -26.50
C ARG A 691 -27.42 6.60 -26.73
N LEU A 692 -27.13 6.90 -27.99
CA LEU A 692 -26.30 8.05 -28.36
C LEU A 692 -26.91 9.37 -27.88
N ALA A 693 -28.24 9.52 -27.96
CA ALA A 693 -28.92 10.71 -27.44
C ALA A 693 -28.79 10.84 -25.91
N VAL A 694 -28.98 9.75 -25.15
CA VAL A 694 -28.78 9.75 -23.68
C VAL A 694 -27.33 10.10 -23.34
N ARG A 695 -26.38 9.46 -24.01
CA ARG A 695 -24.94 9.72 -23.86
C ARG A 695 -24.60 11.19 -24.15
N ASN A 696 -25.11 11.75 -25.26
CA ASN A 696 -24.81 13.12 -25.69
C ASN A 696 -25.58 14.21 -24.91
N ALA A 697 -26.80 13.94 -24.44
CA ALA A 697 -27.64 14.91 -23.73
C ALA A 697 -27.21 15.14 -22.28
N SER A 698 -26.33 14.31 -21.73
CA SER A 698 -25.76 14.45 -20.39
C SER A 698 -24.71 15.58 -20.31
N GLN A 699 -25.13 16.83 -20.58
CA GLN A 699 -24.25 18.02 -20.65
C GLN A 699 -23.64 18.47 -19.30
N ILE A 700 -23.98 17.83 -18.19
CA ILE A 700 -23.21 17.90 -16.95
C ILE A 700 -23.06 16.45 -16.48
N ASN A 701 -21.83 15.95 -16.54
CA ASN A 701 -21.32 14.71 -15.94
C ASN A 701 -21.27 13.42 -16.76
N GLY A 702 -21.81 13.25 -17.98
CA GLY A 702 -21.42 12.15 -18.90
C GLY A 702 -21.66 10.69 -18.46
N GLU A 703 -21.83 10.42 -17.17
CA GLU A 703 -21.77 9.10 -16.54
C GLU A 703 -23.13 8.51 -16.26
N PHE A 704 -24.19 9.20 -16.69
CA PHE A 704 -25.55 8.71 -16.55
C PHE A 704 -25.82 7.65 -17.62
N TRP A 705 -25.11 6.53 -17.48
CA TRP A 705 -25.58 5.23 -17.93
C TRP A 705 -26.96 5.03 -17.28
N GLU A 706 -28.00 4.63 -18.04
CA GLU A 706 -29.32 4.34 -17.45
C GLU A 706 -29.09 3.40 -16.26
N HIS A 707 -29.36 3.87 -15.03
CA HIS A 707 -28.94 3.23 -13.77
C HIS A 707 -29.50 1.81 -13.55
N ASP A 708 -30.34 1.34 -14.47
CA ASP A 708 -30.91 0.02 -14.44
C ASP A 708 -30.46 -0.78 -15.67
N PRO A 709 -29.38 -1.57 -15.56
CA PRO A 709 -28.95 -2.47 -16.64
C PRO A 709 -30.04 -3.44 -17.09
N ALA A 710 -31.05 -3.74 -16.26
CA ALA A 710 -32.15 -4.61 -16.64
C ALA A 710 -32.97 -4.04 -17.81
N GLN A 711 -33.12 -2.72 -17.92
CA GLN A 711 -33.88 -2.10 -19.01
C GLN A 711 -33.31 -2.44 -20.39
N TRP A 712 -31.99 -2.57 -20.49
CA TRP A 712 -31.33 -2.97 -21.74
C TRP A 712 -31.40 -4.47 -21.96
N LEU A 713 -31.22 -5.25 -20.91
CA LEU A 713 -31.34 -6.70 -20.99
C LEU A 713 -32.77 -7.14 -21.33
N ASP A 714 -33.79 -6.33 -21.02
CA ASP A 714 -35.19 -6.60 -21.35
C ASP A 714 -35.57 -6.22 -22.81
N ASP A 715 -34.71 -5.48 -23.52
CA ASP A 715 -34.97 -5.07 -24.92
C ASP A 715 -34.64 -6.21 -25.91
N PRO A 716 -35.60 -6.72 -26.71
CA PRO A 716 -35.37 -7.82 -27.61
C PRO A 716 -34.34 -7.53 -28.73
N SER A 717 -34.27 -6.29 -29.21
CA SER A 717 -33.30 -5.88 -30.22
C SER A 717 -31.89 -5.82 -29.64
N TYR A 718 -31.76 -5.38 -28.39
CA TYR A 718 -30.49 -5.43 -27.67
C TYR A 718 -30.03 -6.88 -27.42
N GLN A 719 -30.92 -7.76 -26.95
CA GLN A 719 -30.58 -9.18 -26.75
C GLN A 719 -30.16 -9.86 -28.06
N ALA A 720 -30.87 -9.61 -29.16
CA ALA A 720 -30.53 -10.16 -30.47
C ALA A 720 -29.14 -9.71 -30.94
N TRP A 721 -28.81 -8.42 -30.74
CA TRP A 721 -27.46 -7.91 -30.99
C TRP A 721 -26.43 -8.56 -30.06
N ALA A 722 -26.71 -8.63 -28.75
CA ALA A 722 -25.81 -9.17 -27.74
C ALA A 722 -25.48 -10.64 -27.98
N GLU A 723 -26.45 -11.45 -28.42
CA GLU A 723 -26.21 -12.84 -28.79
C GLU A 723 -25.41 -12.99 -30.08
N ALA A 724 -25.54 -12.05 -31.03
CA ALA A 724 -24.78 -12.07 -32.27
C ALA A 724 -23.31 -11.65 -32.06
N ILE A 725 -23.08 -10.54 -31.35
CA ILE A 725 -21.73 -9.97 -31.12
C ILE A 725 -20.81 -10.93 -30.36
N VAL A 726 -21.32 -11.68 -29.39
CA VAL A 726 -20.48 -12.62 -28.61
C VAL A 726 -20.00 -13.83 -29.41
N GLU A 727 -20.61 -14.10 -30.56
CA GLU A 727 -20.16 -15.17 -31.46
C GLU A 727 -19.06 -14.68 -32.42
N GLU A 728 -18.81 -13.37 -32.50
CA GLU A 728 -17.72 -12.83 -33.30
C GLU A 728 -16.38 -12.95 -32.57
N PRO A 729 -15.34 -13.51 -33.22
CA PRO A 729 -13.99 -13.54 -32.69
C PRO A 729 -13.47 -12.21 -32.15
N THR A 730 -13.63 -11.16 -32.96
CA THR A 730 -13.10 -9.82 -32.69
C THR A 730 -13.70 -9.21 -31.42
N PHE A 731 -14.89 -9.66 -30.99
CA PHE A 731 -15.45 -9.25 -29.71
C PHE A 731 -14.53 -9.63 -28.56
N TRP A 732 -14.05 -10.87 -28.49
CA TRP A 732 -13.26 -11.33 -27.33
C TRP A 732 -11.82 -10.81 -27.34
N THR A 733 -11.28 -10.46 -28.50
CA THR A 733 -9.90 -9.93 -28.63
C THR A 733 -9.82 -8.42 -28.40
N GLU A 734 -10.86 -7.66 -28.77
CA GLU A 734 -10.91 -6.20 -28.66
C GLU A 734 -11.68 -5.70 -27.42
N ASN A 735 -12.42 -6.57 -26.74
CA ASN A 735 -13.14 -6.23 -25.52
C ASN A 735 -12.24 -6.39 -24.29
N TYR A 736 -12.23 -5.40 -23.41
CA TYR A 736 -11.52 -5.52 -22.13
C TYR A 736 -12.39 -6.12 -21.00
N LEU A 737 -13.59 -6.59 -21.34
CA LEU A 737 -14.53 -7.31 -20.48
C LEU A 737 -14.96 -6.53 -19.23
N SER A 738 -15.13 -5.21 -19.38
CA SER A 738 -15.59 -4.28 -18.35
C SER A 738 -16.01 -2.97 -19.01
N THR A 739 -16.51 -2.01 -18.23
CA THR A 739 -16.75 -0.64 -18.67
C THR A 739 -16.09 0.39 -17.75
N ASP A 740 -15.76 1.56 -18.31
CA ASP A 740 -15.20 2.69 -17.56
C ASP A 740 -16.28 3.58 -16.93
N TYR A 741 -17.56 3.29 -17.16
CA TYR A 741 -18.67 3.95 -16.49
C TYR A 741 -18.60 3.73 -14.97
N ARG A 742 -18.91 4.80 -14.22
CA ARG A 742 -19.05 4.79 -12.77
C ARG A 742 -20.49 4.40 -12.41
N ILE A 743 -20.64 3.26 -11.74
CA ILE A 743 -21.91 2.68 -11.33
C ILE A 743 -22.16 3.03 -9.85
N PRO A 744 -23.33 3.56 -9.49
CA PRO A 744 -23.60 3.96 -8.11
C PRO A 744 -23.69 2.74 -7.19
N VAL A 745 -23.14 2.87 -5.99
CA VAL A 745 -22.99 1.75 -5.04
C VAL A 745 -24.32 1.22 -4.51
N ASN A 746 -25.38 2.03 -4.52
CA ASN A 746 -26.73 1.57 -4.15
C ASN A 746 -27.36 0.63 -5.20
N LEU A 747 -26.83 0.60 -6.43
CA LEU A 747 -27.20 -0.38 -7.45
C LEU A 747 -26.41 -1.68 -7.26
N VAL A 748 -25.08 -1.58 -7.15
CA VAL A 748 -24.21 -2.77 -7.03
C VAL A 748 -24.35 -3.43 -5.66
N LYS A 749 -24.65 -2.65 -4.62
CA LYS A 749 -24.89 -3.07 -3.22
C LYS A 749 -23.75 -3.85 -2.56
N THR A 750 -22.53 -3.78 -3.11
CA THR A 750 -21.34 -4.28 -2.41
C THR A 750 -20.98 -3.38 -1.24
N ASN A 751 -20.06 -3.80 -0.36
CA ASN A 751 -19.65 -2.98 0.79
C ASN A 751 -19.35 -1.54 0.35
N ALA A 752 -19.98 -0.55 0.98
CA ALA A 752 -19.92 0.82 0.49
C ALA A 752 -18.62 1.57 0.81
N SER A 753 -17.78 1.06 1.73
CA SER A 753 -16.63 1.81 2.27
C SER A 753 -15.68 2.33 1.18
N ARG A 754 -15.38 1.52 0.16
CA ARG A 754 -14.44 1.95 -0.91
C ARG A 754 -15.02 3.03 -1.83
N ALA A 755 -16.31 2.96 -2.14
CA ALA A 755 -17.01 4.00 -2.90
C ALA A 755 -17.14 5.31 -2.10
N MET A 756 -17.09 5.26 -0.77
CA MET A 756 -17.21 6.44 0.09
C MET A 756 -15.89 7.18 0.34
N GLY A 757 -14.76 6.70 -0.21
CA GLY A 757 -13.45 7.32 -0.01
C GLY A 757 -13.42 8.78 -0.47
N THR A 758 -12.92 9.68 0.37
CA THR A 758 -12.98 11.13 0.09
C THR A 758 -11.64 11.70 -0.40
N ASN A 759 -10.61 10.89 -0.61
CA ASN A 759 -9.26 11.40 -0.86
C ASN A 759 -9.14 12.30 -2.12
N GLY A 760 -9.91 12.04 -3.18
CA GLY A 760 -9.90 12.83 -4.42
C GLY A 760 -10.74 14.11 -4.39
N MET A 761 -11.26 14.51 -3.24
CA MET A 761 -12.16 15.65 -3.10
C MET A 761 -11.44 16.98 -2.94
N THR A 762 -12.13 18.08 -3.19
CA THR A 762 -11.59 19.42 -2.96
C THR A 762 -11.18 19.60 -1.50
N GLY A 763 -9.95 20.09 -1.28
CA GLY A 763 -9.32 20.23 0.02
C GLY A 763 -8.67 18.95 0.55
N HIS A 764 -8.84 17.82 -0.13
CA HIS A 764 -8.32 16.52 0.30
C HIS A 764 -7.07 16.12 -0.49
N MET A 765 -6.44 15.04 -0.04
CA MET A 765 -5.07 14.69 -0.42
C MET A 765 -4.80 14.64 -1.92
N TRP A 766 -5.73 14.07 -2.70
CA TRP A 766 -5.57 13.82 -4.13
C TRP A 766 -6.41 14.76 -5.00
N GLU A 767 -6.75 15.95 -4.50
CA GLU A 767 -7.52 16.95 -5.24
C GLU A 767 -7.00 17.20 -6.67
N ASP A 768 -5.70 17.52 -6.80
CA ASP A 768 -5.07 17.83 -8.09
C ASP A 768 -4.95 16.61 -9.02
N PHE A 769 -5.23 15.41 -8.50
CA PHE A 769 -5.18 14.14 -9.21
C PHE A 769 -6.56 13.57 -9.57
N ALA A 770 -7.61 14.39 -9.41
CA ALA A 770 -8.98 14.07 -9.78
C ALA A 770 -9.58 15.20 -10.64
N SER A 771 -10.39 14.83 -11.64
CA SER A 771 -11.10 15.80 -12.48
C SER A 771 -12.11 16.62 -11.68
N GLU A 772 -12.45 17.81 -12.19
CA GLU A 772 -13.59 18.58 -11.66
C GLU A 772 -14.90 17.83 -11.88
N SER A 773 -15.05 17.20 -13.05
CA SER A 773 -16.19 16.34 -13.37
C SER A 773 -16.39 15.20 -12.37
N TYR A 774 -15.33 14.54 -11.88
CA TYR A 774 -15.42 13.55 -10.81
C TYR A 774 -15.89 14.18 -9.50
N ARG A 775 -15.34 15.35 -9.12
CA ARG A 775 -15.72 16.06 -7.89
C ARG A 775 -17.13 16.66 -7.93
N GLU A 776 -17.79 16.65 -9.09
CA GLU A 776 -19.15 17.16 -9.29
C GLU A 776 -20.20 16.04 -9.47
N LEU A 777 -19.83 14.77 -9.30
CA LEU A 777 -20.79 13.67 -9.44
C LEU A 777 -21.95 13.80 -8.44
N PRO A 778 -23.19 13.48 -8.83
CA PRO A 778 -24.32 13.59 -7.93
C PRO A 778 -24.21 12.58 -6.77
N SER A 779 -25.02 12.77 -5.73
CA SER A 779 -25.11 11.75 -4.68
C SER A 779 -25.69 10.45 -5.26
N PRO A 780 -25.17 9.26 -4.88
CA PRO A 780 -25.82 8.00 -5.21
C PRO A 780 -27.20 7.84 -4.54
N GLY A 781 -27.55 8.67 -3.55
CA GLY A 781 -28.81 8.57 -2.80
C GLY A 781 -28.67 7.68 -1.56
N GLU A 782 -29.76 7.02 -1.17
CA GLU A 782 -29.77 6.12 0.00
C GLU A 782 -29.08 4.78 -0.31
N ILE A 783 -28.28 4.30 0.65
CA ILE A 783 -27.54 3.04 0.61
C ILE A 783 -28.01 2.15 1.76
N GLU A 784 -28.43 0.94 1.44
CA GLU A 784 -28.89 -0.04 2.43
C GLU A 784 -27.73 -0.72 3.16
N PHE A 785 -27.84 -0.89 4.47
CA PHE A 785 -26.90 -1.62 5.31
C PHE A 785 -27.59 -2.41 6.42
N PHE A 786 -26.95 -3.47 6.90
CA PHE A 786 -27.43 -4.26 8.03
C PHE A 786 -26.83 -3.73 9.33
N ASN A 787 -27.67 -3.30 10.26
CA ASN A 787 -27.25 -2.84 11.58
C ASN A 787 -27.42 -3.98 12.62
N PRO A 788 -26.32 -4.59 13.12
CA PRO A 788 -26.40 -5.71 14.06
C PRO A 788 -26.78 -5.31 15.50
N TYR A 789 -26.97 -4.01 15.77
CA TYR A 789 -27.30 -3.50 17.11
C TYR A 789 -28.75 -2.99 17.22
N GLU A 790 -29.46 -2.84 16.10
CA GLU A 790 -30.86 -2.40 16.10
C GLU A 790 -31.81 -3.59 16.24
N GLY A 791 -32.80 -3.52 17.13
CA GLY A 791 -33.70 -4.65 17.40
C GLY A 791 -32.99 -5.86 18.02
N ASP A 792 -33.69 -6.98 18.19
CA ASP A 792 -33.11 -8.18 18.85
C ASP A 792 -32.19 -9.00 17.95
N GLU A 793 -32.46 -9.04 16.65
CA GLU A 793 -31.70 -9.82 15.66
C GLU A 793 -30.89 -8.94 14.68
N GLY A 794 -30.90 -7.61 14.83
CA GLY A 794 -30.42 -6.69 13.82
C GLY A 794 -31.51 -6.31 12.81
N THR A 795 -31.35 -5.17 12.13
CA THR A 795 -32.31 -4.72 11.10
C THR A 795 -31.61 -4.08 9.91
N MET A 796 -32.21 -4.19 8.72
CA MET A 796 -31.82 -3.37 7.57
C MET A 796 -32.19 -1.89 7.82
N GLN A 797 -31.25 -1.00 7.54
CA GLN A 797 -31.39 0.44 7.61
C GLN A 797 -30.80 1.06 6.33
N SER A 798 -31.08 2.34 6.09
CA SER A 798 -30.44 3.10 5.02
C SER A 798 -29.65 4.28 5.57
N PHE A 799 -28.60 4.68 4.84
CA PHE A 799 -27.91 5.94 5.09
C PHE A 799 -27.62 6.64 3.76
N SER A 800 -27.60 7.97 3.78
CA SER A 800 -27.05 8.76 2.68
C SER A 800 -25.58 9.07 2.96
N PRO A 801 -24.72 9.22 1.92
CA PRO A 801 -23.34 9.64 2.10
C PRO A 801 -23.23 10.91 2.95
N ARG A 802 -22.28 10.91 3.89
CA ARG A 802 -22.24 11.89 5.00
C ARG A 802 -21.11 12.91 4.90
N HIS A 803 -20.33 12.90 3.83
CA HIS A 803 -19.27 13.87 3.61
C HIS A 803 -19.84 15.25 3.25
N ILE A 804 -19.04 16.30 3.47
CA ILE A 804 -19.39 17.66 3.10
C ILE A 804 -19.02 17.89 1.63
N ASN A 805 -19.98 18.33 0.81
CA ASN A 805 -19.69 18.79 -0.55
C ASN A 805 -18.99 20.17 -0.47
N PRO A 806 -17.74 20.30 -0.93
CA PRO A 806 -16.99 21.55 -0.79
C PRO A 806 -17.56 22.71 -1.64
N GLY A 807 -18.21 22.42 -2.77
CA GLY A 807 -18.77 23.42 -3.68
C GLY A 807 -20.05 24.08 -3.14
N THR A 808 -20.81 23.37 -2.30
CA THR A 808 -22.05 23.88 -1.70
C THR A 808 -21.94 24.11 -0.19
N GLY A 809 -20.94 23.52 0.46
CA GLY A 809 -20.80 23.44 1.92
C GLY A 809 -21.88 22.60 2.60
N LYS A 810 -22.69 21.86 1.84
CA LYS A 810 -23.83 21.07 2.36
C LYS A 810 -23.45 19.60 2.49
N ARG A 811 -24.06 18.93 3.47
CA ARG A 811 -24.02 17.46 3.62
C ARG A 811 -25.14 16.82 2.80
N ASP A 812 -25.11 17.04 1.49
CA ASP A 812 -26.04 16.41 0.54
C ASP A 812 -25.52 15.08 -0.01
N GLY A 813 -24.31 14.68 0.38
CA GLY A 813 -23.70 13.39 0.00
C GLY A 813 -23.35 13.29 -1.49
N GLY A 814 -23.35 14.41 -2.22
CA GLY A 814 -22.88 14.50 -3.60
C GLY A 814 -21.44 15.01 -3.70
N GLY A 815 -20.98 15.22 -4.92
CA GLY A 815 -19.65 15.70 -5.24
C GLY A 815 -18.58 14.61 -5.24
N GLY A 816 -18.81 13.48 -5.92
CA GLY A 816 -17.74 12.50 -6.24
C GLY A 816 -17.87 11.10 -5.65
N PRO A 817 -17.82 10.90 -4.32
CA PRO A 817 -17.95 9.58 -3.70
C PRO A 817 -19.31 8.94 -4.01
N GLY A 818 -19.36 7.62 -4.03
CA GLY A 818 -20.59 6.86 -4.23
C GLY A 818 -20.58 5.85 -5.37
N TYR A 819 -19.47 5.73 -6.10
CA TYR A 819 -19.46 5.01 -7.36
C TYR A 819 -18.31 3.98 -7.44
N TYR A 820 -18.57 2.91 -8.17
CA TYR A 820 -17.60 1.90 -8.58
C TYR A 820 -17.56 1.78 -10.09
N ARG A 821 -16.36 1.66 -10.64
CA ARG A 821 -16.14 1.10 -11.95
C ARG A 821 -16.35 -0.41 -11.90
N VAL A 822 -16.82 -0.98 -13.00
CA VAL A 822 -16.97 -2.43 -13.13
C VAL A 822 -15.57 -3.08 -13.19
N PRO A 823 -15.29 -4.16 -12.45
CA PRO A 823 -14.05 -4.92 -12.60
C PRO A 823 -14.05 -5.71 -13.91
N SER A 824 -12.87 -5.86 -14.53
CA SER A 824 -12.70 -6.69 -15.73
C SER A 824 -12.84 -8.18 -15.40
N LEU A 825 -13.46 -8.93 -16.31
CA LEU A 825 -13.52 -10.40 -16.24
C LEU A 825 -12.32 -11.10 -16.91
N MET A 826 -11.40 -10.34 -17.52
CA MET A 826 -10.17 -10.88 -18.10
C MET A 826 -9.41 -11.69 -17.04
N SER A 827 -9.23 -12.98 -17.30
CA SER A 827 -8.48 -13.90 -16.42
C SER A 827 -8.96 -13.90 -14.97
N ILE A 828 -10.26 -13.71 -14.76
CA ILE A 828 -10.89 -13.68 -13.44
C ILE A 828 -10.67 -14.98 -12.64
N TRP A 829 -10.44 -16.11 -13.33
CA TRP A 829 -10.09 -17.38 -12.71
C TRP A 829 -8.80 -17.32 -11.89
N ALA A 830 -7.89 -16.42 -12.24
CA ALA A 830 -6.60 -16.28 -11.59
C ALA A 830 -6.63 -15.30 -10.41
N THR A 831 -7.63 -14.40 -10.34
CA THR A 831 -7.64 -13.25 -9.42
C THR A 831 -8.45 -13.47 -8.12
N ALA A 832 -9.23 -14.55 -8.03
CA ALA A 832 -10.04 -14.87 -6.86
C ALA A 832 -9.21 -14.91 -5.53
N PRO A 833 -9.81 -14.59 -4.35
CA PRO A 833 -11.22 -14.28 -4.08
C PRO A 833 -11.78 -13.04 -4.78
N LEU A 834 -13.11 -12.88 -4.80
CA LEU A 834 -13.81 -11.85 -5.58
C LEU A 834 -14.31 -10.68 -4.72
N LEU A 835 -14.92 -9.71 -5.42
CA LEU A 835 -15.30 -8.36 -4.95
C LEU A 835 -14.09 -7.45 -4.73
N HIS A 836 -14.33 -6.13 -4.67
CA HIS A 836 -13.29 -5.10 -4.50
C HIS A 836 -12.46 -5.22 -3.21
N ASN A 837 -12.82 -6.14 -2.31
CA ASN A 837 -12.19 -6.35 -1.01
C ASN A 837 -11.79 -7.80 -0.74
N ASN A 838 -11.80 -8.70 -1.74
CA ASN A 838 -11.45 -10.13 -1.61
C ASN A 838 -12.22 -10.89 -0.50
N SER A 839 -13.39 -10.41 -0.07
CA SER A 839 -14.14 -11.05 1.01
C SER A 839 -14.96 -12.26 0.54
N LEU A 840 -15.20 -12.40 -0.77
CA LEU A 840 -16.07 -13.41 -1.35
C LEU A 840 -15.27 -14.55 -1.96
N GLY A 841 -15.19 -15.69 -1.27
CA GLY A 841 -14.60 -16.92 -1.78
C GLY A 841 -13.57 -17.56 -0.83
N LEU A 842 -12.96 -18.64 -1.32
CA LEU A 842 -11.95 -19.39 -0.61
C LEU A 842 -10.59 -18.69 -0.76
N TYR A 843 -9.98 -18.34 0.37
CA TYR A 843 -8.55 -18.05 0.45
C TYR A 843 -7.82 -19.30 0.95
N ASN A 844 -7.02 -19.92 0.09
CA ASN A 844 -6.28 -21.16 0.37
C ASN A 844 -4.76 -20.97 0.43
N ASN A 845 -4.26 -19.76 0.15
CA ASN A 845 -2.83 -19.45 0.08
C ASN A 845 -2.03 -20.35 -0.88
N ASP A 846 -2.67 -20.87 -1.93
CA ASP A 846 -2.07 -21.78 -2.92
C ASP A 846 -2.02 -21.11 -4.31
N PRO A 847 -0.83 -20.67 -4.76
CA PRO A 847 -0.69 -19.99 -6.05
C PRO A 847 -0.68 -20.91 -7.27
N SER A 848 -0.78 -22.24 -7.07
CA SER A 848 -0.86 -23.20 -8.16
C SER A 848 -2.14 -22.99 -8.99
N VAL A 849 -2.16 -23.54 -10.20
CA VAL A 849 -3.36 -23.51 -11.06
C VAL A 849 -4.56 -24.15 -10.36
N ASP A 850 -4.37 -25.28 -9.68
CA ASP A 850 -5.45 -25.95 -8.94
C ASP A 850 -5.94 -25.12 -7.75
N GLY A 851 -5.02 -24.49 -7.01
CA GLY A 851 -5.35 -23.58 -5.92
C GLY A 851 -6.21 -22.39 -6.38
N ARG A 852 -5.83 -21.76 -7.49
CA ARG A 852 -6.57 -20.65 -8.09
C ARG A 852 -7.96 -21.07 -8.58
N LEU A 853 -8.07 -22.22 -9.26
CA LEU A 853 -9.36 -22.75 -9.72
C LEU A 853 -10.29 -23.12 -8.56
N ALA A 854 -9.76 -23.63 -7.45
CA ALA A 854 -10.56 -23.89 -6.25
C ALA A 854 -11.06 -22.58 -5.62
N ALA A 855 -10.22 -21.54 -5.55
CA ALA A 855 -10.60 -20.22 -5.06
C ALA A 855 -11.67 -19.58 -5.96
N PHE A 856 -11.47 -19.65 -7.28
CA PHE A 856 -12.39 -19.15 -8.29
C PHE A 856 -13.75 -19.85 -8.23
N ASP A 857 -13.80 -21.19 -8.22
CA ASP A 857 -15.05 -21.96 -8.21
C ASP A 857 -15.88 -21.65 -6.93
N ASP A 858 -15.25 -21.59 -5.75
CA ASP A 858 -15.95 -21.20 -4.52
C ASP A 858 -16.49 -19.77 -4.60
N ALA A 859 -15.67 -18.82 -5.06
CA ALA A 859 -16.03 -17.42 -5.15
C ALA A 859 -17.16 -17.16 -6.18
N ILE A 860 -17.03 -17.69 -7.40
CA ILE A 860 -18.00 -17.46 -8.48
C ILE A 860 -19.33 -18.16 -8.17
N ARG A 861 -19.31 -19.32 -7.51
CA ARG A 861 -20.54 -19.97 -7.05
C ARG A 861 -21.22 -19.18 -5.95
N LYS A 862 -20.47 -18.65 -4.98
CA LYS A 862 -21.04 -17.75 -3.97
C LYS A 862 -21.56 -16.44 -4.59
N LEU A 863 -21.00 -16.01 -5.71
CA LEU A 863 -21.48 -14.86 -6.45
C LEU A 863 -22.83 -15.15 -7.12
N LEU A 864 -22.92 -16.24 -7.90
CA LEU A 864 -24.10 -16.62 -8.69
C LEU A 864 -25.22 -17.30 -7.86
N TRP A 865 -24.89 -17.83 -6.67
CA TRP A 865 -25.81 -18.38 -5.67
C TRP A 865 -25.57 -17.71 -4.30
N PRO A 866 -26.12 -16.50 -4.10
CA PRO A 866 -25.94 -15.69 -2.88
C PRO A 866 -26.14 -16.44 -1.56
N GLU A 867 -27.08 -17.37 -1.50
CA GLU A 867 -27.37 -18.18 -0.32
C GLU A 867 -26.18 -19.04 0.13
N LYS A 868 -25.25 -19.37 -0.78
CA LYS A 868 -24.03 -20.10 -0.45
C LYS A 868 -23.02 -19.27 0.35
N ARG A 869 -23.13 -17.94 0.33
CA ARG A 869 -22.26 -17.03 1.12
C ARG A 869 -22.39 -17.29 2.63
N LEU A 870 -23.56 -17.75 3.08
CA LEU A 870 -23.84 -18.02 4.49
C LEU A 870 -23.32 -19.38 4.99
N GLN A 871 -22.69 -20.17 4.12
CA GLN A 871 -22.22 -21.52 4.44
C GLN A 871 -20.79 -21.54 4.96
N SER A 872 -19.93 -20.62 4.53
CA SER A 872 -18.51 -20.59 4.94
C SER A 872 -17.83 -19.28 4.56
N SER A 873 -16.81 -18.90 5.34
CA SER A 873 -15.87 -17.83 5.02
C SER A 873 -14.45 -18.24 5.42
N SER A 874 -13.45 -17.81 4.66
CA SER A 874 -12.04 -17.99 4.99
C SER A 874 -11.54 -17.00 6.05
N TYR A 875 -12.39 -16.07 6.48
CA TYR A 875 -11.95 -14.90 7.25
C TYR A 875 -12.64 -14.78 8.62
N ASN A 876 -11.89 -14.22 9.56
CA ASN A 876 -12.34 -13.80 10.88
C ASN A 876 -13.06 -14.90 11.70
N ASP A 877 -12.69 -16.17 11.47
CA ASP A 877 -13.27 -17.37 12.08
C ASP A 877 -14.81 -17.39 12.04
N ALA A 878 -15.40 -16.89 10.95
CA ALA A 878 -16.84 -16.77 10.83
C ALA A 878 -17.51 -18.15 10.63
N THR A 879 -18.32 -18.57 11.60
CA THR A 879 -19.12 -19.80 11.49
C THR A 879 -20.38 -19.58 10.65
N PRO A 880 -21.01 -20.64 10.11
CA PRO A 880 -22.26 -20.51 9.36
C PRO A 880 -23.38 -19.82 10.16
N GLU A 881 -23.47 -20.09 11.47
CA GLU A 881 -24.45 -19.47 12.37
C GLU A 881 -24.20 -17.97 12.49
N ARG A 882 -22.93 -17.57 12.58
CA ARG A 882 -22.55 -16.17 12.62
C ARG A 882 -22.85 -15.48 11.30
N LEU A 883 -22.53 -16.09 10.16
CA LEU A 883 -22.81 -15.54 8.84
C LEU A 883 -24.31 -15.33 8.64
N ARG A 884 -25.14 -16.31 9.03
CA ARG A 884 -26.61 -16.18 8.99
C ARG A 884 -27.11 -15.03 9.87
N ARG A 885 -26.62 -14.92 11.10
CA ARG A 885 -26.98 -13.82 12.02
C ARG A 885 -26.54 -12.45 11.51
N ASP A 886 -25.34 -12.37 10.96
CA ASP A 886 -24.72 -11.12 10.50
C ASP A 886 -25.11 -10.78 9.04
N HIS A 887 -25.94 -11.60 8.38
CA HIS A 887 -26.33 -11.51 6.96
C HIS A 887 -25.12 -11.46 6.01
N GLY A 888 -24.04 -12.16 6.36
CA GLY A 888 -22.75 -12.16 5.67
C GLY A 888 -21.58 -12.01 6.64
N LEU A 889 -20.39 -11.74 6.09
CA LEU A 889 -19.17 -11.51 6.85
C LEU A 889 -19.11 -10.08 7.39
N ILE A 890 -19.34 -9.90 8.69
CA ILE A 890 -18.96 -8.67 9.41
C ILE A 890 -17.61 -8.91 10.09
N TRP A 891 -16.58 -8.08 9.88
CA TRP A 891 -15.32 -8.24 10.59
C TRP A 891 -15.42 -7.77 12.05
N ARG A 892 -15.11 -8.63 13.01
CA ARG A 892 -15.24 -8.36 14.45
C ARG A 892 -13.92 -8.59 15.20
N THR A 893 -13.72 -7.87 16.30
CA THR A 893 -12.60 -8.11 17.22
C THR A 893 -12.65 -9.54 17.76
N THR A 894 -11.53 -10.26 17.74
CA THR A 894 -11.46 -11.65 18.20
C THR A 894 -11.22 -11.76 19.70
N GLU A 895 -10.79 -10.67 20.34
CA GLU A 895 -10.56 -10.56 21.77
C GLU A 895 -10.80 -9.15 22.32
N LYS A 896 -10.60 -9.00 23.63
CA LYS A 896 -10.70 -7.73 24.35
C LYS A 896 -9.51 -6.86 23.94
N SER A 897 -9.76 -5.73 23.29
CA SER A 897 -8.70 -4.93 22.66
C SER A 897 -8.63 -3.48 23.14
N TYR A 898 -7.50 -2.83 22.85
CA TYR A 898 -7.19 -1.46 23.26
C TYR A 898 -6.54 -0.66 22.13
N LEU A 899 -6.86 0.63 22.04
CA LEU A 899 -6.01 1.59 21.33
C LEU A 899 -4.89 2.01 22.29
N ARG A 900 -3.67 1.55 22.03
CA ARG A 900 -2.51 1.75 22.91
C ARG A 900 -1.52 2.74 22.32
N VAL A 901 -1.12 3.73 23.12
CA VAL A 901 -0.01 4.66 22.83
C VAL A 901 1.04 4.52 23.94
N ASP A 902 2.24 4.09 23.55
CA ASP A 902 3.38 3.90 24.48
C ASP A 902 3.86 5.24 25.07
N ALA A 903 4.21 5.24 26.35
CA ALA A 903 4.69 6.40 27.09
C ALA A 903 5.85 7.13 26.40
N LYS A 904 6.70 6.46 25.62
CA LYS A 904 7.78 7.10 24.85
C LYS A 904 7.27 8.05 23.78
N ARG A 905 6.06 7.82 23.28
CA ARG A 905 5.46 8.55 22.15
C ARG A 905 4.47 9.63 22.59
N VAL A 906 3.86 9.47 23.77
CA VAL A 906 2.89 10.43 24.32
C VAL A 906 3.44 11.87 24.44
N PRO A 907 4.69 12.13 24.88
CA PRO A 907 5.20 13.50 24.98
C PRO A 907 5.25 14.22 23.64
N GLY A 908 5.68 13.54 22.57
CA GLY A 908 5.77 14.12 21.23
C GLY A 908 4.41 14.61 20.72
N PHE A 909 3.36 13.87 21.03
CA PHE A 909 1.98 14.22 20.73
C PHE A 909 1.47 15.41 21.56
N VAL A 910 1.70 15.37 22.87
CA VAL A 910 1.26 16.43 23.80
C VAL A 910 1.99 17.75 23.50
N TYR A 911 3.23 17.73 23.02
CA TYR A 911 3.97 18.94 22.62
C TYR A 911 3.44 19.64 21.37
N ARG A 912 2.57 19.00 20.59
CA ARG A 912 1.91 19.63 19.42
C ARG A 912 0.77 20.55 19.83
N LEU A 913 0.20 20.36 21.03
CA LEU A 913 -0.84 21.23 21.56
C LEU A 913 -0.30 22.67 21.71
N PRO A 914 -0.96 23.71 21.17
CA PRO A 914 -0.42 25.07 21.13
C PRO A 914 0.09 25.59 22.47
N PHE A 915 -0.67 25.37 23.56
CA PHE A 915 -0.28 25.82 24.90
C PHE A 915 0.93 25.06 25.46
N VAL A 916 1.04 23.76 25.18
CA VAL A 916 2.18 22.94 25.63
C VAL A 916 3.41 23.28 24.78
N LYS A 917 3.25 23.50 23.48
CA LYS A 917 4.32 23.95 22.59
C LYS A 917 4.96 25.22 23.10
N THR A 918 4.15 26.24 23.44
CA THR A 918 4.63 27.49 24.03
C THR A 918 5.37 27.25 25.35
N LEU A 919 4.84 26.39 26.22
CA LEU A 919 5.49 26.03 27.48
C LEU A 919 6.83 25.29 27.27
N HIS A 920 6.85 24.35 26.31
CA HIS A 920 7.99 23.51 25.96
C HIS A 920 9.12 24.31 25.30
N GLN A 921 8.79 25.32 24.50
CA GLN A 921 9.74 26.21 23.84
C GLN A 921 10.22 27.35 24.74
N SER A 922 9.66 27.50 25.96
CA SER A 922 10.08 28.55 26.90
C SER A 922 11.55 28.37 27.33
N PRO A 923 12.41 29.40 27.14
CA PRO A 923 13.80 29.37 27.61
C PRO A 923 13.94 29.07 29.11
N ARG A 924 12.94 29.44 29.92
CA ARG A 924 12.92 29.23 31.37
C ARG A 924 12.75 27.76 31.78
N LEU A 925 12.22 26.92 30.90
CA LEU A 925 11.93 25.50 31.15
C LEU A 925 12.81 24.55 30.30
N MET A 926 13.72 25.09 29.48
CA MET A 926 14.64 24.30 28.67
C MET A 926 15.52 23.36 29.51
N TRP A 927 15.87 23.74 30.74
CA TRP A 927 16.68 22.90 31.63
C TRP A 927 16.05 21.53 31.90
N LEU A 928 14.72 21.41 31.85
CA LEU A 928 14.00 20.13 31.95
C LEU A 928 14.32 19.17 30.80
N ARG A 929 14.86 19.64 29.66
CA ARG A 929 15.27 18.80 28.52
C ARG A 929 16.57 18.03 28.79
N SER A 930 17.37 18.49 29.73
CA SER A 930 18.74 18.03 29.92
C SER A 930 18.93 17.39 31.30
N VAL A 931 17.84 17.03 31.97
CA VAL A 931 17.87 16.46 33.32
C VAL A 931 18.36 15.03 33.29
N HIS A 932 19.57 14.79 33.80
CA HIS A 932 20.08 13.45 34.05
C HIS A 932 20.84 13.41 35.39
N PRO A 933 20.69 12.33 36.18
CA PRO A 933 19.70 11.25 36.03
C PRO A 933 18.28 11.69 36.43
N LEU A 934 17.25 11.07 35.82
CA LEU A 934 15.84 11.51 35.90
C LEU A 934 15.25 11.55 37.32
N TRP A 935 15.73 10.72 38.24
CA TRP A 935 15.27 10.64 39.63
C TRP A 935 15.81 11.77 40.53
N LEU A 936 16.88 12.45 40.10
CA LEU A 936 17.65 13.34 40.96
C LEU A 936 16.86 14.57 41.47
N PRO A 937 16.11 15.31 40.63
CA PRO A 937 15.33 16.45 41.12
C PRO A 937 14.29 16.05 42.18
N GLY A 938 13.63 14.92 41.97
CA GLY A 938 12.67 14.37 42.93
C GLY A 938 13.28 14.06 44.28
N ALA A 939 14.41 13.34 44.28
CA ALA A 939 15.13 13.00 45.50
C ALA A 939 15.61 14.25 46.26
N ILE A 940 16.05 15.29 45.54
CA ILE A 940 16.50 16.55 46.12
C ILE A 940 15.36 17.30 46.80
N PHE A 941 14.22 17.48 46.12
CA PHE A 941 13.07 18.17 46.71
C PHE A 941 12.47 17.38 47.87
N LEU A 942 12.41 16.04 47.75
CA LEU A 942 11.91 15.16 48.82
C LEU A 942 12.84 15.18 50.04
N GLY A 943 14.16 15.15 49.83
CA GLY A 943 15.16 15.30 50.89
C GLY A 943 15.07 16.65 51.58
N GLY A 944 14.90 17.73 50.82
CA GLY A 944 14.66 19.08 51.36
C GLY A 944 13.37 19.16 52.18
N ALA A 945 12.28 18.54 51.70
CA ALA A 945 11.02 18.45 52.44
C ALA A 945 11.20 17.69 53.77
N LEU A 946 11.89 16.54 53.73
CA LEU A 946 12.16 15.72 54.90
C LEU A 946 12.96 16.53 55.95
N ILE A 947 14.01 17.22 55.52
CA ILE A 947 14.82 18.08 56.38
C ILE A 947 13.95 19.17 57.02
N ILE A 948 13.14 19.90 56.25
CA ILE A 948 12.27 20.96 56.80
C ILE A 948 11.24 20.38 57.78
N LEU A 949 10.61 19.25 57.46
CA LEU A 949 9.54 18.65 58.27
C LEU A 949 10.05 18.01 59.57
N LEU A 950 11.27 17.49 59.57
CA LEU A 950 11.92 16.87 60.75
C LEU A 950 12.65 17.91 61.61
N VAL A 951 13.48 18.76 60.99
CA VAL A 951 14.39 19.68 61.70
C VAL A 951 13.69 20.92 62.23
N SER A 952 12.55 21.32 61.64
CA SER A 952 11.74 22.44 62.17
C SER A 952 11.23 22.22 63.61
N ARG A 953 11.37 21.00 64.15
CA ARG A 953 11.04 20.61 65.53
C ARG A 953 12.20 20.80 66.53
N ILE A 954 13.42 21.05 66.06
CA ILE A 954 14.64 21.10 66.86
C ILE A 954 14.98 22.56 67.20
N GLU A 955 15.32 22.85 68.46
CA GLU A 955 15.66 24.20 68.93
C GLU A 955 16.91 24.77 68.23
N SER A 956 17.86 23.90 67.88
CA SER A 956 19.13 24.22 67.23
C SER A 956 19.07 24.29 65.69
N LYS A 957 17.89 24.47 65.08
CA LYS A 957 17.72 24.45 63.61
C LYS A 957 18.64 25.40 62.81
N ARG A 958 19.15 26.47 63.42
CA ARG A 958 20.11 27.39 62.81
C ARG A 958 21.51 26.77 62.62
N LEU A 959 21.96 25.93 63.55
CA LEU A 959 23.22 25.17 63.41
C LEU A 959 23.14 24.18 62.25
N VAL A 960 21.98 23.52 62.09
CA VAL A 960 21.71 22.64 60.96
C VAL A 960 21.69 23.42 59.64
N ALA A 961 21.13 24.64 59.63
CA ALA A 961 21.18 25.51 58.46
C ALA A 961 22.62 25.86 58.05
N TYR A 962 23.51 26.21 58.99
CA TYR A 962 24.93 26.47 58.68
C TYR A 962 25.65 25.24 58.11
N LEU A 963 25.38 24.05 58.66
CA LEU A 963 25.91 22.79 58.14
C LEU A 963 25.45 22.53 56.70
N ILE A 964 24.16 22.74 56.41
CA ILE A 964 23.60 22.57 55.06
C ILE A 964 24.25 23.55 54.06
N VAL A 965 24.52 24.79 54.45
CA VAL A 965 25.23 25.76 53.60
C VAL A 965 26.67 25.30 53.33
N ALA A 966 27.39 24.80 54.33
CA ALA A 966 28.74 24.26 54.13
C ALA A 966 28.75 23.08 53.16
N ILE A 967 27.78 22.15 53.30
CA ILE A 967 27.60 21.02 52.37
C ILE A 967 27.29 21.53 50.96
N ALA A 968 26.43 22.55 50.81
CA ALA A 968 26.10 23.12 49.50
C ALA A 968 27.32 23.73 48.80
N ILE A 969 28.21 24.41 49.53
CA ILE A 969 29.45 24.99 49.00
C ILE A 969 30.41 23.91 48.53
N VAL A 970 30.62 22.86 49.33
CA VAL A 970 31.48 21.72 48.97
C VAL A 970 30.92 21.02 47.75
N LEU A 971 29.61 20.76 47.72
CA LEU A 971 28.95 20.13 46.58
C LEU A 971 29.08 20.96 45.30
N ALA A 972 28.95 22.29 45.39
CA ALA A 972 29.16 23.19 44.26
C ALA A 972 30.60 23.11 43.72
N ALA A 973 31.60 23.11 44.61
CA ALA A 973 33.01 23.00 44.23
C ALA A 973 33.32 21.65 43.55
N VAL A 974 32.78 20.55 44.09
CA VAL A 974 32.96 19.20 43.53
C VAL A 974 32.32 19.06 42.15
N LEU A 975 31.08 19.53 41.98
CA LEU A 975 30.38 19.47 40.69
C LEU A 975 31.02 20.40 39.65
N TRP A 976 31.50 21.57 40.06
CA TRP A 976 32.27 22.47 39.21
C TRP A 976 33.59 21.84 38.77
N TRP A 977 34.35 21.25 39.71
CA TRP A 977 35.62 20.57 39.42
C TRP A 977 35.42 19.41 38.45
N ALA A 978 34.44 18.54 38.71
CA ALA A 978 34.14 17.39 37.86
C ALA A 978 33.83 17.82 36.42
N ARG A 979 33.16 18.97 36.23
CA ARG A 979 32.81 19.52 34.92
C ARG A 979 33.98 20.17 34.18
N SER A 980 34.90 20.81 34.91
CA SER A 980 36.05 21.52 34.33
C SER A 980 37.19 20.61 33.88
N TYR A 981 37.28 19.38 34.39
CA TYR A 981 38.36 18.44 34.08
C TYR A 981 37.86 17.17 33.38
N SER A 982 38.03 17.09 32.05
CA SER A 982 37.40 16.07 31.20
C SER A 982 38.11 14.70 31.15
N GLY A 983 39.33 14.57 31.68
CA GLY A 983 40.16 13.37 31.53
C GLY A 983 39.91 12.21 32.51
N VAL A 984 39.02 12.36 33.50
CA VAL A 984 38.94 11.43 34.65
C VAL A 984 37.69 10.54 34.59
N GLN A 985 37.85 9.24 34.28
CA GLN A 985 36.74 8.32 34.04
C GLN A 985 35.79 8.15 35.23
N TRP A 986 36.31 8.06 36.48
CA TRP A 986 35.46 7.89 37.66
C TRP A 986 34.54 9.10 37.95
N ALA A 987 34.89 10.29 37.44
CA ALA A 987 34.10 11.51 37.60
C ALA A 987 32.99 11.66 36.54
N ALA A 988 32.85 10.71 35.60
CA ALA A 988 31.81 10.72 34.57
C ALA A 988 30.36 10.83 35.12
N PRO A 989 29.98 10.16 36.23
CA PRO A 989 28.63 10.27 36.77
C PRO A 989 28.30 11.68 37.27
N LEU A 990 29.29 12.38 37.86
CA LEU A 990 29.14 13.74 38.39
C LEU A 990 29.09 14.79 37.26
N ARG A 991 29.79 14.54 36.14
CA ARG A 991 29.73 15.39 34.94
C ARG A 991 28.37 15.40 34.27
N ASN A 992 27.69 14.26 34.30
CA ASN A 992 26.41 14.06 33.65
C ASN A 992 25.23 14.58 34.50
N VAL A 993 25.50 15.10 35.71
CA VAL A 993 24.50 15.77 36.54
C VAL A 993 24.15 17.12 35.91
N TYR A 994 22.92 17.26 35.43
CA TYR A 994 22.41 18.54 34.95
C TYR A 994 20.92 18.70 35.32
N PRO A 995 20.46 19.92 35.67
CA PRO A 995 21.26 21.11 35.99
C PRO A 995 22.05 20.92 37.30
N TRP A 996 23.37 21.05 37.22
CA TRP A 996 24.31 20.76 38.32
C TRP A 996 24.18 21.71 39.52
N LEU A 997 23.60 22.90 39.34
CA LEU A 997 23.34 23.85 40.43
C LEU A 997 22.05 23.57 41.20
N LEU A 998 21.12 22.78 40.66
CA LEU A 998 19.84 22.52 41.31
C LEU A 998 19.95 21.88 42.72
N PRO A 999 20.84 20.89 42.95
CA PRO A 999 21.09 20.37 44.31
C PRO A 999 21.58 21.46 45.26
N VAL A 1000 22.51 22.30 44.80
CA VAL A 1000 23.10 23.40 45.58
C VAL A 1000 22.05 24.43 45.95
N LEU A 1001 21.26 24.90 44.97
CA LEU A 1001 20.21 25.89 45.17
C LEU A 1001 19.11 25.37 46.11
N THR A 1002 18.77 24.08 46.03
CA THR A 1002 17.77 23.48 46.93
C THR A 1002 18.26 23.42 48.38
N LEU A 1003 19.52 23.04 48.59
CA LEU A 1003 20.12 23.05 49.93
C LEU A 1003 20.19 24.47 50.50
N VAL A 1004 20.56 25.46 49.70
CA VAL A 1004 20.55 26.88 50.10
C VAL A 1004 19.14 27.34 50.47
N ALA A 1005 18.12 27.00 49.68
CA ALA A 1005 16.73 27.33 49.98
C ALA A 1005 16.24 26.67 51.28
N VAL A 1006 16.57 25.40 51.50
CA VAL A 1006 16.27 24.67 52.76
C VAL A 1006 16.94 25.34 53.95
N ALA A 1007 18.21 25.73 53.82
CA ALA A 1007 18.94 26.44 54.87
C ALA A 1007 18.29 27.80 55.20
N LEU A 1008 17.89 28.57 54.18
CA LEU A 1008 17.18 29.85 54.37
C LEU A 1008 15.85 29.68 55.12
N VAL A 1009 15.05 28.67 54.77
CA VAL A 1009 13.79 28.36 55.47
C VAL A 1009 14.03 27.98 56.93
N LEU A 1010 15.10 27.24 57.23
CA LEU A 1010 15.47 26.89 58.60
C LEU A 1010 16.04 28.08 59.39
N TRP A 1011 16.65 29.06 58.71
CA TRP A 1011 17.28 30.23 59.31
C TRP A 1011 16.28 31.33 59.67
N LEU A 1012 15.25 31.52 58.84
CA LEU A 1012 14.18 32.50 59.06
C LEU A 1012 13.29 32.13 60.26
N PRO A 1013 12.76 33.11 61.01
CA PRO A 1013 11.86 32.90 62.15
C PRO A 1013 10.43 32.54 61.70
N LEU A 1014 10.29 31.56 60.81
CA LEU A 1014 9.00 31.11 60.29
C LEU A 1014 8.20 30.36 61.35
N SER A 1015 6.88 30.58 61.38
CA SER A 1015 5.98 29.83 62.26
C SER A 1015 5.94 28.35 61.86
N ARG A 1016 5.65 27.47 62.83
CA ARG A 1016 5.56 26.02 62.60
C ARG A 1016 4.56 25.65 61.50
N ARG A 1017 3.48 26.43 61.38
CA ARG A 1017 2.47 26.25 60.32
C ARG A 1017 3.08 26.56 58.94
N VAL A 1018 3.84 27.65 58.81
CA VAL A 1018 4.46 28.05 57.54
C VAL A 1018 5.55 27.06 57.11
N ALA A 1019 6.42 26.61 58.03
CA ALA A 1019 7.44 25.60 57.72
C ALA A 1019 6.85 24.27 57.23
N ARG A 1020 5.70 23.85 57.80
CA ARG A 1020 4.96 22.67 57.30
C ARG A 1020 4.44 22.86 55.89
N TRP A 1021 3.83 24.01 55.59
CA TRP A 1021 3.37 24.32 54.23
C TRP A 1021 4.54 24.39 53.23
N CYS A 1022 5.70 24.91 53.61
CA CYS A 1022 6.91 24.85 52.77
C CYS A 1022 7.37 23.40 52.53
N GLY A 1023 7.36 22.55 53.56
CA GLY A 1023 7.68 21.12 53.43
C GLY A 1023 6.69 20.39 52.52
N TYR A 1024 5.39 20.58 52.69
CA TYR A 1024 4.37 20.01 51.80
C TYR A 1024 4.49 20.55 50.37
N GLY A 1025 4.79 21.84 50.21
CA GLY A 1025 5.07 22.44 48.91
C GLY A 1025 6.24 21.77 48.20
N LEU A 1026 7.32 21.42 48.92
CA LEU A 1026 8.44 20.67 48.35
C LEU A 1026 8.10 19.22 48.03
N VAL A 1027 7.22 18.55 48.79
CA VAL A 1027 6.72 17.21 48.42
C VAL A 1027 5.91 17.28 47.13
N ILE A 1028 5.01 18.26 47.01
CA ILE A 1028 4.24 18.49 45.78
C ILE A 1028 5.17 18.81 44.62
N ALA A 1029 6.18 19.68 44.83
CA ALA A 1029 7.18 19.98 43.82
C ALA A 1029 8.00 18.75 43.42
N ALA A 1030 8.37 17.88 44.37
CA ALA A 1030 9.06 16.62 44.09
C ALA A 1030 8.23 15.72 43.18
N LEU A 1031 6.94 15.56 43.47
CA LEU A 1031 6.02 14.75 42.67
C LEU A 1031 5.78 15.36 41.28
N VAL A 1032 5.52 16.67 41.20
CA VAL A 1032 5.26 17.37 39.94
C VAL A 1032 6.49 17.40 39.04
N VAL A 1033 7.66 17.79 39.57
CA VAL A 1033 8.90 17.87 38.79
C VAL A 1033 9.36 16.47 38.36
N SER A 1034 9.30 15.47 39.25
CA SER A 1034 9.63 14.08 38.86
C SER A 1034 8.65 13.56 37.83
N GLY A 1035 7.35 13.78 38.02
CA GLY A 1035 6.32 13.40 37.06
C GLY A 1035 6.57 14.03 35.69
N LEU A 1036 6.87 15.33 35.62
CA LEU A 1036 7.19 16.04 34.38
C LEU A 1036 8.49 15.55 33.72
N VAL A 1037 9.53 15.28 34.51
CA VAL A 1037 10.83 14.77 34.00
C VAL A 1037 10.67 13.34 33.47
N TYR A 1038 9.97 12.46 34.18
CA TYR A 1038 9.70 11.09 33.74
C TYR A 1038 8.73 11.03 32.56
N PHE A 1039 7.67 11.85 32.56
CA PHE A 1039 6.75 12.01 31.43
C PHE A 1039 7.52 12.46 30.19
N LYS A 1040 8.30 13.54 30.29
CA LYS A 1040 9.11 14.06 29.17
C LYS A 1040 10.15 13.08 28.66
N ALA A 1041 10.73 12.26 29.54
CA ALA A 1041 11.67 11.21 29.17
C ALA A 1041 10.99 9.95 28.61
N GLY A 1042 9.66 9.96 28.43
CA GLY A 1042 8.93 8.84 27.88
C GLY A 1042 8.84 7.63 28.80
N ARG A 1043 8.99 7.82 30.12
CA ARG A 1043 8.99 6.75 31.13
C ARG A 1043 7.74 6.73 32.01
N LEU A 1044 6.75 7.56 31.69
CA LEU A 1044 5.50 7.67 32.43
C LEU A 1044 4.36 8.04 31.46
N GLY A 1045 3.24 7.29 31.53
CA GLY A 1045 1.98 7.70 30.91
C GLY A 1045 1.51 6.92 29.69
N ASP A 1046 1.63 5.58 29.67
CA ASP A 1046 0.95 4.76 28.64
C ASP A 1046 -0.54 5.10 28.59
N VAL A 1047 -1.05 5.39 27.39
CA VAL A 1047 -2.47 5.65 27.16
C VAL A 1047 -3.10 4.41 26.55
N ASN A 1048 -4.13 3.87 27.19
CA ASN A 1048 -4.92 2.76 26.68
C ASN A 1048 -6.39 3.19 26.64
N ILE A 1049 -6.95 3.33 25.44
CA ILE A 1049 -8.39 3.58 25.27
C ILE A 1049 -9.05 2.22 25.03
N GLY A 1050 -9.95 1.85 25.95
CA GLY A 1050 -10.58 0.54 25.99
C GLY A 1050 -11.07 0.20 27.40
N PRO A 1051 -11.55 -1.03 27.62
CA PRO A 1051 -11.48 -2.14 26.68
C PRO A 1051 -12.59 -2.17 25.65
N ILE A 1052 -12.22 -2.31 24.38
CA ILE A 1052 -13.15 -2.64 23.32
C ILE A 1052 -13.52 -4.12 23.47
N PRO A 1053 -14.80 -4.47 23.69
CA PRO A 1053 -15.21 -5.86 23.88
C PRO A 1053 -14.90 -6.74 22.66
N LYS A 1054 -14.66 -8.02 22.92
CA LYS A 1054 -14.62 -9.07 21.88
C LYS A 1054 -15.95 -9.08 21.12
N GLY A 1055 -15.90 -9.27 19.81
CA GLY A 1055 -17.10 -9.32 18.96
C GLY A 1055 -17.57 -7.96 18.44
N THR A 1056 -16.87 -6.87 18.76
CA THR A 1056 -17.20 -5.53 18.25
C THR A 1056 -16.85 -5.44 16.76
N PRO A 1057 -17.76 -5.01 15.87
CA PRO A 1057 -17.43 -4.75 14.46
C PRO A 1057 -16.31 -3.71 14.33
N VAL A 1058 -15.29 -4.01 13.53
CA VAL A 1058 -14.13 -3.12 13.36
C VAL A 1058 -14.54 -1.77 12.77
N ASN A 1059 -15.39 -1.79 11.73
CA ASN A 1059 -15.87 -0.58 11.05
C ASN A 1059 -16.79 0.30 11.90
N LEU A 1060 -17.29 -0.18 13.06
CA LEU A 1060 -18.02 0.68 14.00
C LEU A 1060 -17.13 1.79 14.56
N LEU A 1061 -15.84 1.50 14.75
CA LEU A 1061 -14.83 2.44 15.24
C LEU A 1061 -13.98 3.02 14.10
N ALA A 1062 -13.62 2.19 13.10
CA ALA A 1062 -12.70 2.60 12.05
C ALA A 1062 -13.29 3.64 11.09
N ASN A 1063 -14.62 3.68 10.94
CA ASN A 1063 -15.32 4.61 10.05
C ASN A 1063 -15.83 5.85 10.80
N PHE A 1064 -15.11 6.36 11.80
CA PHE A 1064 -15.53 7.54 12.55
C PHE A 1064 -15.62 8.78 11.64
N ASN A 1065 -16.62 9.65 11.83
CA ASN A 1065 -16.82 10.83 11.00
C ASN A 1065 -16.34 12.11 11.71
N PRO A 1066 -15.10 12.59 11.42
CA PRO A 1066 -14.61 13.86 11.97
C PRO A 1066 -15.31 15.08 11.38
N GLU A 1067 -16.06 14.94 10.28
CA GLU A 1067 -16.84 16.03 9.66
C GLU A 1067 -18.26 16.15 10.25
N ALA A 1068 -18.65 15.25 11.17
CA ALA A 1068 -19.94 15.31 11.87
C ALA A 1068 -20.10 16.59 12.74
N GLU A 1069 -21.33 16.88 13.19
CA GLU A 1069 -21.54 18.06 14.04
C GLU A 1069 -20.75 17.92 15.36
N LEU A 1070 -20.00 18.96 15.73
CA LEU A 1070 -19.11 18.94 16.89
C LEU A 1070 -19.82 18.58 18.20
N ALA A 1071 -21.09 18.97 18.36
CA ALA A 1071 -21.91 18.59 19.51
C ALA A 1071 -22.13 17.06 19.54
N THR A 1072 -22.62 16.50 18.45
CA THR A 1072 -22.83 15.04 18.28
C THR A 1072 -21.53 14.25 18.45
N GLN A 1073 -20.40 14.76 17.94
CA GLN A 1073 -19.09 14.14 18.15
C GLN A 1073 -18.70 14.09 19.63
N LYS A 1074 -18.81 15.22 20.34
CA LYS A 1074 -18.50 15.30 21.78
C LYS A 1074 -19.38 14.36 22.58
N ASP A 1075 -20.68 14.32 22.30
CA ASP A 1075 -21.63 13.46 22.98
C ASP A 1075 -21.34 11.97 22.70
N SER A 1076 -20.98 11.64 21.46
CA SER A 1076 -20.65 10.27 21.06
C SER A 1076 -19.35 9.79 21.71
N VAL A 1077 -18.32 10.62 21.71
CA VAL A 1077 -17.04 10.32 22.38
C VAL A 1077 -17.21 10.21 23.89
N ALA A 1078 -17.99 11.12 24.51
CA ALA A 1078 -18.29 11.05 25.94
C ALA A 1078 -19.04 9.76 26.30
N THR A 1079 -20.03 9.37 25.49
CA THR A 1079 -20.81 8.14 25.66
C THR A 1079 -19.94 6.90 25.49
N LEU A 1080 -19.07 6.87 24.48
CA LEU A 1080 -18.08 5.82 24.28
C LEU A 1080 -17.20 5.66 25.53
N ILE A 1081 -16.56 6.75 25.99
CA ILE A 1081 -15.66 6.71 27.15
C ILE A 1081 -16.42 6.23 28.39
N ALA A 1082 -17.62 6.75 28.64
CA ALA A 1082 -18.43 6.37 29.80
C ALA A 1082 -18.84 4.88 29.75
N GLY A 1083 -19.25 4.39 28.57
CA GLY A 1083 -19.65 3.00 28.38
C GLY A 1083 -18.48 2.03 28.55
N LEU A 1084 -17.31 2.32 27.95
CA LEU A 1084 -16.11 1.51 28.12
C LEU A 1084 -15.61 1.53 29.58
N ALA A 1085 -15.70 2.69 30.24
CA ALA A 1085 -15.39 2.81 31.66
C ALA A 1085 -16.34 2.00 32.55
N GLU A 1086 -17.63 1.95 32.20
CA GLU A 1086 -18.62 1.11 32.89
C GLU A 1086 -18.26 -0.38 32.77
N ILE A 1087 -17.94 -0.84 31.56
CA ILE A 1087 -17.53 -2.24 31.29
C ILE A 1087 -16.31 -2.62 32.13
N GLU A 1088 -15.27 -1.78 32.13
CA GLU A 1088 -14.03 -2.05 32.85
C GLU A 1088 -14.20 -1.95 34.36
N SER A 1089 -14.80 -0.88 34.86
CA SER A 1089 -14.89 -0.61 36.31
C SER A 1089 -15.79 -1.61 37.05
N ARG A 1090 -16.81 -2.15 36.37
CA ARG A 1090 -17.73 -3.14 36.93
C ARG A 1090 -17.34 -4.58 36.60
N HIS A 1091 -16.29 -4.79 35.81
CA HIS A 1091 -15.88 -6.10 35.32
C HIS A 1091 -17.05 -6.90 34.73
N LEU A 1092 -17.82 -6.26 33.83
CA LEU A 1092 -19.02 -6.85 33.26
C LEU A 1092 -18.70 -8.16 32.52
N LYS A 1093 -19.58 -9.16 32.68
CA LYS A 1093 -19.56 -10.40 31.88
C LYS A 1093 -19.92 -10.08 30.41
N PRO A 1094 -19.55 -10.95 29.44
CA PRO A 1094 -19.82 -10.72 28.01
C PRO A 1094 -21.24 -10.24 27.70
N ASP A 1095 -22.28 -10.98 28.11
CA ASP A 1095 -23.68 -10.61 27.83
C ASP A 1095 -24.12 -9.25 28.43
N ALA A 1096 -23.46 -8.80 29.50
CA ALA A 1096 -23.72 -7.49 30.09
C ALA A 1096 -22.93 -6.38 29.39
N ALA A 1097 -21.69 -6.67 28.96
CA ALA A 1097 -20.91 -5.76 28.14
C ALA A 1097 -21.55 -5.56 26.75
N ASP A 1098 -22.08 -6.62 26.14
CA ASP A 1098 -22.79 -6.58 24.87
C ASP A 1098 -24.07 -5.72 24.95
N ARG A 1099 -24.77 -5.75 26.10
CA ARG A 1099 -25.88 -4.84 26.36
C ARG A 1099 -25.44 -3.38 26.46
N VAL A 1100 -24.33 -3.09 27.14
CA VAL A 1100 -23.77 -1.72 27.16
C VAL A 1100 -23.35 -1.28 25.75
N MET A 1101 -22.78 -2.20 24.96
CA MET A 1101 -22.46 -1.93 23.56
C MET A 1101 -23.72 -1.60 22.76
N LYS A 1102 -24.74 -2.46 22.81
CA LYS A 1102 -25.99 -2.32 22.07
C LYS A 1102 -26.80 -1.09 22.49
N ASP A 1103 -26.97 -0.87 23.78
CA ASP A 1103 -27.92 0.13 24.30
C ASP A 1103 -27.31 1.55 24.38
N LYS A 1104 -25.98 1.67 24.42
CA LYS A 1104 -25.29 2.97 24.63
C LYS A 1104 -24.24 3.27 23.57
N ILE A 1105 -23.25 2.39 23.41
CA ILE A 1105 -22.04 2.71 22.65
C ILE A 1105 -22.29 2.68 21.14
N ALA A 1106 -22.92 1.62 20.63
CA ALA A 1106 -23.14 1.44 19.20
C ALA A 1106 -24.07 2.52 18.61
N PRO A 1107 -25.21 2.89 19.22
CA PRO A 1107 -26.03 4.00 18.73
C PRO A 1107 -25.27 5.32 18.67
N ALA A 1108 -24.47 5.62 19.70
CA ALA A 1108 -23.63 6.81 19.74
C ALA A 1108 -22.59 6.81 18.60
N LEU A 1109 -21.88 5.70 18.40
CA LEU A 1109 -20.91 5.58 17.30
C LEU A 1109 -21.58 5.62 15.92
N MET A 1110 -22.78 5.05 15.77
CA MET A 1110 -23.53 5.07 14.51
C MET A 1110 -23.91 6.48 14.08
N ALA A 1111 -24.24 7.36 15.03
CA ALA A 1111 -24.56 8.75 14.79
C ALA A 1111 -23.38 9.54 14.20
N VAL A 1112 -22.16 9.07 14.44
CA VAL A 1112 -20.91 9.66 13.95
C VAL A 1112 -20.10 8.68 13.10
N ASN A 1113 -20.76 7.74 12.42
CA ASN A 1113 -20.10 6.82 11.50
C ASN A 1113 -20.22 7.34 10.05
N LYS A 1114 -19.12 7.46 9.31
CA LYS A 1114 -19.07 7.98 7.93
C LYS A 1114 -19.59 6.96 6.92
N CYS A 1115 -19.41 5.66 7.18
CA CYS A 1115 -19.91 4.55 6.36
C CYS A 1115 -20.31 3.38 7.27
N PRO A 1116 -21.59 3.27 7.70
CA PRO A 1116 -22.05 2.25 8.63
C PRO A 1116 -22.23 0.86 8.01
N ASP A 1117 -21.68 0.61 6.82
CA ASP A 1117 -21.81 -0.67 6.13
C ASP A 1117 -20.77 -1.70 6.60
N PHE A 1118 -21.23 -2.65 7.42
CA PHE A 1118 -20.36 -3.63 8.09
C PHE A 1118 -20.15 -4.94 7.33
N VAL A 1119 -21.06 -5.29 6.41
CA VAL A 1119 -21.03 -6.59 5.74
C VAL A 1119 -20.09 -6.51 4.53
N MET A 1120 -19.05 -7.33 4.53
CA MET A 1120 -17.94 -7.24 3.58
C MET A 1120 -18.26 -7.91 2.24
N ASP A 1121 -18.99 -9.03 2.28
CA ASP A 1121 -19.19 -9.96 1.16
C ASP A 1121 -20.60 -9.89 0.55
N LYS A 1122 -21.35 -8.80 0.82
CA LYS A 1122 -22.67 -8.58 0.23
C LYS A 1122 -22.60 -7.91 -1.14
N GLY A 1123 -23.72 -7.84 -1.84
CA GLY A 1123 -23.88 -7.14 -3.11
C GLY A 1123 -23.77 -8.03 -4.33
N HIS A 1124 -23.93 -7.40 -5.49
CA HIS A 1124 -24.10 -8.07 -6.78
C HIS A 1124 -25.32 -9.02 -6.77
N TYR A 1125 -26.41 -8.60 -6.13
CA TYR A 1125 -27.66 -9.36 -5.98
C TYR A 1125 -28.68 -8.95 -7.04
N PHE A 1126 -28.26 -8.94 -8.30
CA PHE A 1126 -29.15 -8.51 -9.37
C PHE A 1126 -30.33 -9.49 -9.52
N PRO A 1127 -31.59 -9.01 -9.62
CA PRO A 1127 -32.77 -9.87 -9.61
C PRO A 1127 -32.79 -10.94 -10.72
N TRP A 1128 -32.18 -10.66 -11.87
CA TRP A 1128 -32.13 -11.62 -12.98
C TRP A 1128 -31.25 -12.84 -12.68
N PHE A 1129 -30.37 -12.80 -11.68
CA PHE A 1129 -29.65 -14.00 -11.22
C PHE A 1129 -30.58 -15.07 -10.64
N ASP A 1130 -31.75 -14.69 -10.13
CA ASP A 1130 -32.78 -15.65 -9.68
C ASP A 1130 -33.51 -16.29 -10.86
N SER A 1131 -33.52 -15.63 -12.02
CA SER A 1131 -34.13 -16.12 -13.26
C SER A 1131 -33.19 -16.98 -14.11
N MET A 1132 -31.88 -16.90 -13.87
CA MET A 1132 -30.90 -17.75 -14.56
C MET A 1132 -31.03 -19.20 -14.11
N THR A 1133 -31.08 -20.12 -15.08
CA THR A 1133 -31.06 -21.56 -14.79
C THR A 1133 -29.71 -21.98 -14.21
N ASP A 1134 -29.69 -23.04 -13.40
CA ASP A 1134 -28.44 -23.60 -12.87
C ASP A 1134 -27.51 -24.03 -14.02
N GLU A 1135 -28.06 -24.52 -15.14
CA GLU A 1135 -27.28 -24.85 -16.32
C GLU A 1135 -26.64 -23.61 -16.97
N ASP A 1136 -27.33 -22.47 -17.05
CA ASP A 1136 -26.75 -21.22 -17.57
C ASP A 1136 -25.66 -20.68 -16.65
N LYS A 1137 -25.88 -20.73 -15.33
CA LYS A 1137 -24.87 -20.32 -14.33
C LYS A 1137 -23.62 -21.19 -14.43
N ASN A 1138 -23.77 -22.51 -14.53
CA ASN A 1138 -22.63 -23.41 -14.70
C ASN A 1138 -21.94 -23.20 -16.06
N ALA A 1139 -22.69 -23.01 -17.15
CA ALA A 1139 -22.10 -22.74 -18.47
C ALA A 1139 -21.33 -21.40 -18.51
N LEU A 1140 -21.82 -20.38 -17.81
CA LEU A 1140 -21.11 -19.11 -17.62
C LEU A 1140 -19.79 -19.32 -16.88
N ILE A 1141 -19.77 -20.14 -15.80
CA ILE A 1141 -18.52 -20.47 -15.09
C ILE A 1141 -17.50 -21.10 -16.03
N GLU A 1142 -17.93 -22.01 -16.91
CA GLU A 1142 -17.03 -22.64 -17.89
C GLU A 1142 -16.46 -21.62 -18.89
N LEU A 1143 -17.26 -20.64 -19.34
CA LEU A 1143 -16.77 -19.53 -20.16
C LEU A 1143 -15.78 -18.65 -19.39
N LEU A 1144 -16.05 -18.26 -18.16
CA LEU A 1144 -15.18 -17.37 -17.39
C LEU A 1144 -13.77 -17.96 -17.13
N LYS A 1145 -13.62 -19.30 -17.15
CA LYS A 1145 -12.31 -19.96 -17.08
C LYS A 1145 -11.48 -19.78 -18.35
N THR A 1146 -12.10 -19.47 -19.49
CA THR A 1146 -11.40 -19.28 -20.78
C THR A 1146 -10.97 -17.84 -21.05
N LEU A 1147 -11.49 -16.87 -20.28
CA LEU A 1147 -11.26 -15.43 -20.47
C LEU A 1147 -9.95 -14.92 -19.86
#